data_AF-A0A925XWY6-F1
#
_entry.id   AF-A0A925XWY6-F1
#
_cell.length_a   1.000
_cell.length_b   1.000
_cell.length_c   1.000
_cell.angle_alpha   90.00
_cell.angle_beta   90.00
_cell.angle_gamma   90.00
#
_symmetry.space_group_name_H-M   'P 1'
#
loop_
_entity.id
_entity.type
_entity.pdbx_description
1 polymer ?
#
loop_
_entity_poly.entity_id
_entity_poly.type
_entity_poly.pdbx_seq_one_letter_code
_entity_poly.pdbx_strand_id
1 'polypeptide(L)'
;MRRRPFIRLTGAVGVTWLLPAYAQTALPGPDLPDPWRTRPIPNRLLTPQYRAPGAQRFKPISWAEALSRWGDRTLKLRTTGWSPQLRRTEGLGFHLGTDLTNEEAYTWAKFARLVGGRLERQGERGALAIINALDTTFGQPAAPNHWSELSGSRSILLLGNALDRPYPAYQAIAAALGQGARVWSVSEGPTRNLGGSTAMKLAPQSELALLGGLIHYLLQSDRLDIDYIEANTNALYRTQPDFTFLEGVFSGFNRAQRRYDPEAWSYEFLENGLPGQARSLDSEGTVFTRLVSFFDRFRPPLVSRITAVPEPVLMRFFKEITDPARRPLSLVYALDNPSETALSEQKLRASAIISLLCGEVGRPGGGLVVLTPGWNPQGTADVGALGSWLPGYSGLAPREDEDLIDWVQRNGVRDQRRLVAVLASWFNASKEPERGFEYLPRVRPGEPALKDSKLDMLVCIGSDPHLEDKWPRLGETRTLVVLATDSQNRTARFWEGKSARTEVLFLPLAHPIEREGTVTDTGRRIVFQTAERPPQGESRTALTLADQLWNQLQPAVRESLEPRDASVRAARWPQNLTPATVLAEMAGQNLSDPLQIDRSDQPGSLSCGVPIYAGLRRDGDNLAERRSTEDTSGLGLFIDYGYTWPGNVHVLGNRASADRTGRARVQPAFLSWNGDIWTGSDVPDITPTARPTGPEGVRPFRGTPEGVARLFAANFASGLNLDTGIAFNRATLPALGPLPAYYVPWGSTRPNPLHPEQATPPVPSS
;
A
#
# COMPACT_ATOMS: atom_id res chain seq x y z
N MET A 1 -39.61 53.95 23.81
CA MET A 1 -39.87 52.97 22.75
C MET A 1 -39.19 53.43 21.47
N ARG A 2 -38.06 52.79 21.13
CA ARG A 2 -37.23 53.01 19.95
C ARG A 2 -36.81 51.60 19.50
N ARG A 3 -37.08 51.18 18.27
CA ARG A 3 -36.30 50.12 17.60
C ARG A 3 -36.27 50.34 16.08
N ARG A 4 -35.09 50.05 15.55
CA ARG A 4 -34.48 50.42 14.26
C ARG A 4 -35.05 49.61 13.08
N PRO A 5 -34.97 50.11 11.84
CA PRO A 5 -34.99 49.28 10.65
C PRO A 5 -33.56 48.94 10.17
N PHE A 6 -33.48 47.77 9.55
CA PHE A 6 -32.31 47.13 8.93
C PHE A 6 -31.81 47.93 7.71
N ILE A 7 -30.49 48.06 7.60
CA ILE A 7 -29.81 48.50 6.38
C ILE A 7 -29.41 47.25 5.59
N ARG A 8 -29.95 47.11 4.37
CA ARG A 8 -29.45 46.22 3.33
C ARG A 8 -28.16 46.82 2.77
N LEU A 9 -27.08 46.04 2.71
CA LEU A 9 -25.91 46.35 1.89
C LEU A 9 -25.81 45.34 0.75
N THR A 10 -25.90 45.89 -0.45
CA THR A 10 -25.68 45.26 -1.75
C THR A 10 -24.20 44.98 -1.97
N GLY A 11 -23.88 43.85 -2.60
CA GLY A 11 -22.52 43.52 -3.05
C GLY A 11 -22.19 42.04 -3.18
N ALA A 12 -23.12 41.20 -3.63
CA ALA A 12 -22.80 39.81 -4.00
C ALA A 12 -22.37 39.78 -5.47
N VAL A 13 -21.07 39.96 -5.72
CA VAL A 13 -20.48 39.65 -7.02
C VAL A 13 -20.26 38.14 -7.05
N GLY A 14 -20.92 37.48 -7.99
CA GLY A 14 -20.76 36.06 -8.24
C GLY A 14 -19.30 35.71 -8.51
N VAL A 15 -18.89 34.56 -7.99
CA VAL A 15 -17.70 33.88 -8.50
C VAL A 15 -18.10 32.45 -8.79
N THR A 16 -18.59 32.25 -10.00
CA THR A 16 -18.55 30.96 -10.70
C THR A 16 -17.08 30.65 -10.93
N TRP A 17 -16.45 29.91 -10.00
CA TRP A 17 -15.11 29.40 -10.18
C TRP A 17 -15.17 28.18 -11.09
N LEU A 18 -14.87 28.38 -12.38
CA LEU A 18 -14.36 27.35 -13.27
C LEU A 18 -13.02 26.83 -12.69
N LEU A 19 -12.99 25.62 -12.15
CA LEU A 19 -11.78 24.96 -11.65
C LEU A 19 -11.75 23.50 -12.12
N PRO A 20 -10.70 23.06 -12.85
CA PRO A 20 -10.69 21.75 -13.49
C PRO A 20 -10.36 20.67 -12.42
N ALA A 21 -11.09 19.53 -12.41
CA ALA A 21 -11.01 18.42 -11.41
C ALA A 21 -10.27 17.18 -11.94
N TYR A 22 -9.36 16.61 -11.12
CA TYR A 22 -8.26 15.74 -11.57
C TYR A 22 -8.20 14.49 -10.65
N ALA A 23 -8.42 13.27 -11.16
CA ALA A 23 -8.80 12.08 -10.37
C ALA A 23 -7.70 11.42 -9.48
N GLN A 24 -8.07 11.11 -8.23
CA GLN A 24 -7.96 9.81 -7.54
C GLN A 24 -9.39 9.39 -7.11
N THR A 25 -10.26 9.34 -8.12
CA THR A 25 -11.73 9.20 -8.10
C THR A 25 -12.47 10.36 -7.40
N ALA A 26 -12.60 11.46 -8.13
CA ALA A 26 -13.32 12.65 -7.70
C ALA A 26 -14.74 12.32 -7.21
N LEU A 27 -15.14 12.92 -6.08
CA LEU A 27 -16.55 13.02 -5.73
C LEU A 27 -17.26 13.81 -6.83
N PRO A 28 -18.47 13.41 -7.27
CA PRO A 28 -19.15 14.06 -8.37
C PRO A 28 -19.59 15.48 -8.00
N GLY A 29 -19.01 16.46 -8.69
CA GLY A 29 -19.64 17.73 -9.00
C GLY A 29 -20.05 17.74 -10.49
N PRO A 30 -21.00 18.59 -10.90
CA PRO A 30 -21.44 18.67 -12.29
C PRO A 30 -20.33 19.30 -13.15
N ASP A 31 -19.96 18.63 -14.24
CA ASP A 31 -19.16 19.13 -15.36
C ASP A 31 -17.73 19.63 -15.10
N LEU A 32 -16.82 18.78 -14.58
CA LEU A 32 -15.39 19.12 -14.51
C LEU A 32 -14.49 18.22 -15.37
N PRO A 33 -13.69 18.79 -16.31
CA PRO A 33 -12.80 18.02 -17.19
C PRO A 33 -11.57 17.45 -16.46
N ASP A 34 -11.38 16.13 -16.57
CA ASP A 34 -10.26 15.34 -16.01
C ASP A 34 -8.96 15.53 -16.82
N PRO A 35 -7.77 15.73 -16.22
CA PRO A 35 -6.45 15.87 -16.86
C PRO A 35 -6.09 14.70 -17.74
N TRP A 36 -6.40 13.51 -17.23
CA TRP A 36 -6.11 12.27 -17.90
C TRP A 36 -7.12 12.13 -19.04
N ARG A 37 -8.32 12.70 -18.94
CA ARG A 37 -9.27 12.85 -20.05
C ARG A 37 -8.93 13.96 -21.05
N THR A 38 -8.29 15.04 -20.60
CA THR A 38 -8.19 16.30 -21.35
C THR A 38 -6.79 16.71 -21.76
N ARG A 39 -5.72 15.97 -21.40
CA ARG A 39 -4.46 16.10 -22.10
C ARG A 39 -4.58 15.41 -23.46
N PRO A 40 -4.63 16.14 -24.60
CA PRO A 40 -4.13 15.53 -25.82
C PRO A 40 -2.70 15.08 -25.50
N ILE A 41 -2.40 13.80 -25.65
CA ILE A 41 -0.99 13.39 -25.72
C ILE A 41 -0.58 13.78 -27.14
N PRO A 42 0.14 14.90 -27.34
CA PRO A 42 0.51 15.34 -28.69
C PRO A 42 1.31 14.27 -29.44
N ASN A 43 1.88 13.32 -28.70
CA ASN A 43 2.75 12.25 -29.16
C ASN A 43 2.18 10.84 -28.88
N ARG A 44 0.90 10.56 -29.20
CA ARG A 44 0.33 9.20 -29.07
C ARG A 44 1.12 8.19 -29.91
N LEU A 45 1.50 7.06 -29.32
CA LEU A 45 1.90 5.88 -30.09
C LEU A 45 0.63 5.21 -30.64
N LEU A 46 0.52 5.11 -31.97
CA LEU A 46 -0.69 4.64 -32.64
C LEU A 46 -0.52 3.37 -33.46
N THR A 47 0.72 2.98 -33.79
CA THR A 47 1.02 1.80 -34.62
C THR A 47 2.15 1.01 -33.96
N PRO A 48 2.11 -0.34 -33.98
CA PRO A 48 3.23 -1.14 -33.50
C PRO A 48 4.54 -0.80 -34.23
N GLN A 49 5.59 -0.63 -33.46
CA GLN A 49 6.91 -0.28 -33.95
C GLN A 49 7.95 -1.34 -33.53
N TYR A 50 8.92 -1.55 -34.41
CA TYR A 50 10.00 -2.49 -34.21
C TYR A 50 11.35 -1.86 -34.50
N ARG A 51 12.31 -2.13 -33.63
CA ARG A 51 13.72 -1.78 -33.81
C ARG A 51 14.55 -3.06 -33.79
N ALA A 52 15.16 -3.38 -34.92
CA ALA A 52 16.09 -4.51 -35.02
C ALA A 52 17.38 -4.25 -34.22
N PRO A 53 18.08 -5.31 -33.77
CA PRO A 53 19.38 -5.18 -33.11
C PRO A 53 20.36 -4.27 -33.86
N GLY A 54 20.82 -3.20 -33.20
CA GLY A 54 21.78 -2.23 -33.77
C GLY A 54 21.17 -1.15 -34.68
N ALA A 55 19.87 -1.23 -35.04
CA ALA A 55 19.23 -0.24 -35.89
C ALA A 55 19.11 1.13 -35.21
N GLN A 56 19.07 2.20 -36.01
CA GLN A 56 19.02 3.60 -35.53
C GLN A 56 17.65 4.27 -35.72
N ARG A 57 16.62 3.47 -36.07
CA ARG A 57 15.24 3.94 -36.23
C ARG A 57 14.25 2.82 -35.99
N PHE A 58 13.05 3.17 -35.53
CA PHE A 58 11.90 2.29 -35.54
C PHE A 58 11.35 2.11 -36.96
N LYS A 59 10.71 0.96 -37.21
CA LYS A 59 9.90 0.69 -38.38
C LYS A 59 8.51 0.21 -37.93
N PRO A 60 7.42 0.68 -38.57
CA PRO A 60 6.10 0.11 -38.34
C PRO A 60 6.08 -1.38 -38.66
N ILE A 61 5.37 -2.17 -37.87
CA ILE A 61 5.09 -3.59 -38.10
C ILE A 61 3.62 -3.89 -37.82
N SER A 62 3.12 -5.03 -38.28
CA SER A 62 1.76 -5.47 -37.93
C SER A 62 1.71 -6.02 -36.50
N TRP A 63 0.52 -6.01 -35.90
CA TRP A 63 0.29 -6.71 -34.62
C TRP A 63 0.57 -8.21 -34.69
N ALA A 64 0.28 -8.87 -35.81
CA ALA A 64 0.55 -10.30 -35.99
C ALA A 64 2.07 -10.58 -35.93
N GLU A 65 2.87 -9.76 -36.60
CA GLU A 65 4.33 -9.84 -36.52
C GLU A 65 4.83 -9.54 -35.10
N ALA A 66 4.29 -8.50 -34.44
CA ALA A 66 4.69 -8.13 -33.07
C ALA A 66 4.41 -9.26 -32.07
N LEU A 67 3.21 -9.85 -32.11
CA LEU A 67 2.80 -10.94 -31.21
C LEU A 67 3.57 -12.23 -31.50
N SER A 68 3.83 -12.57 -32.77
CA SER A 68 4.68 -13.71 -33.12
C SER A 68 6.09 -13.53 -32.57
N ARG A 69 6.73 -12.38 -32.82
CA ARG A 69 8.07 -12.08 -32.28
C ARG A 69 8.07 -12.17 -30.75
N TRP A 70 7.10 -11.56 -30.08
CA TRP A 70 7.02 -11.60 -28.61
C TRP A 70 6.84 -13.03 -28.09
N GLY A 71 5.88 -13.77 -28.63
CA GLY A 71 5.62 -15.17 -28.26
C GLY A 71 6.86 -16.04 -28.45
N ASP A 72 7.51 -15.97 -29.62
CA ASP A 72 8.71 -16.75 -29.94
C ASP A 72 9.88 -16.44 -29.00
N ARG A 73 10.09 -15.17 -28.67
CA ARG A 73 11.14 -14.76 -27.71
C ARG A 73 10.84 -15.26 -26.31
N THR A 74 9.59 -15.17 -25.88
CA THR A 74 9.14 -15.69 -24.57
C THR A 74 9.36 -17.19 -24.50
N LEU A 75 8.89 -17.97 -25.48
CA LEU A 75 9.06 -19.43 -25.52
C LEU A 75 10.54 -19.83 -25.56
N LYS A 76 11.34 -19.17 -26.40
CA LYS A 76 12.78 -19.43 -26.49
C LYS A 76 13.47 -19.17 -25.15
N LEU A 77 13.19 -18.03 -24.52
CA LEU A 77 13.80 -17.68 -23.24
C LEU A 77 13.37 -18.64 -22.13
N ARG A 78 12.09 -19.05 -22.10
CA ARG A 78 11.60 -20.07 -21.16
C ARG A 78 12.33 -21.41 -21.34
N THR A 79 12.62 -21.81 -22.59
CA THR A 79 13.40 -23.02 -22.85
C THR A 79 14.84 -22.92 -22.37
N THR A 80 15.51 -21.78 -22.56
CA THR A 80 16.95 -21.64 -22.25
C THR A 80 17.26 -21.13 -20.84
N GLY A 81 16.32 -20.44 -20.20
CA GLY A 81 16.50 -19.72 -18.94
C GLY A 81 15.69 -20.28 -17.76
N TRP A 82 15.01 -21.41 -17.92
CA TRP A 82 14.24 -22.02 -16.84
C TRP A 82 15.15 -22.51 -15.70
N SER A 83 14.82 -22.10 -14.48
CA SER A 83 15.37 -22.63 -13.24
C SER A 83 14.34 -23.54 -12.59
N PRO A 84 14.56 -24.87 -12.54
CA PRO A 84 13.69 -25.80 -11.82
C PRO A 84 13.61 -25.47 -10.33
N GLN A 85 14.73 -25.07 -9.72
CA GLN A 85 14.81 -24.72 -8.30
C GLN A 85 13.91 -23.52 -7.95
N LEU A 86 13.95 -22.49 -8.80
CA LEU A 86 13.16 -21.27 -8.60
C LEU A 86 11.79 -21.32 -9.27
N ARG A 87 11.50 -22.39 -10.02
CA ARG A 87 10.27 -22.57 -10.81
C ARG A 87 9.93 -21.33 -11.65
N ARG A 88 10.97 -20.73 -12.24
CA ARG A 88 10.86 -19.46 -12.97
C ARG A 88 11.93 -19.37 -14.05
N THR A 89 11.70 -18.51 -15.03
CA THR A 89 12.64 -18.20 -16.10
C THR A 89 13.52 -17.03 -15.67
N GLU A 90 14.77 -17.34 -15.35
CA GLU A 90 15.78 -16.32 -15.04
C GLU A 90 16.01 -15.44 -16.27
N GLY A 91 16.16 -14.13 -16.04
CA GLY A 91 16.34 -13.15 -17.11
C GLY A 91 15.04 -12.66 -17.78
N LEU A 92 13.86 -13.16 -17.38
CA LEU A 92 12.57 -12.61 -17.80
C LEU A 92 11.99 -11.69 -16.71
N GLY A 93 11.87 -10.40 -17.01
CA GLY A 93 11.33 -9.39 -16.11
C GLY A 93 10.09 -8.68 -16.67
N PHE A 94 9.15 -8.35 -15.79
CA PHE A 94 7.96 -7.57 -16.05
C PHE A 94 7.96 -6.31 -15.17
N HIS A 95 7.68 -5.15 -15.76
CA HIS A 95 7.56 -3.89 -15.05
C HIS A 95 6.20 -3.24 -15.35
N LEU A 96 5.32 -3.17 -14.36
CA LEU A 96 3.93 -2.73 -14.54
C LEU A 96 3.75 -1.27 -14.12
N GLY A 97 2.92 -0.53 -14.86
CA GLY A 97 2.54 0.84 -14.53
C GLY A 97 1.41 0.90 -13.50
N THR A 98 1.38 1.97 -12.70
CA THR A 98 0.30 2.22 -11.74
C THR A 98 -0.96 2.81 -12.37
N ASP A 99 -0.96 3.01 -13.69
CA ASP A 99 -2.11 3.54 -14.44
C ASP A 99 -2.91 2.42 -15.12
N LEU A 100 -2.64 1.15 -14.81
CA LEU A 100 -3.46 0.01 -15.24
C LEU A 100 -4.75 -0.07 -14.41
N THR A 101 -5.85 -0.55 -15.00
CA THR A 101 -7.01 -0.96 -14.20
C THR A 101 -6.65 -2.15 -13.33
N ASN A 102 -7.44 -2.43 -12.29
CA ASN A 102 -7.24 -3.60 -11.43
C ASN A 102 -7.24 -4.89 -12.24
N GLU A 103 -8.15 -5.02 -13.21
CA GLU A 103 -8.29 -6.20 -14.06
C GLU A 103 -7.05 -6.38 -14.96
N GLU A 104 -6.54 -5.28 -15.53
CA GLU A 104 -5.32 -5.30 -16.35
C GLU A 104 -4.09 -5.67 -15.52
N ALA A 105 -3.91 -5.04 -14.37
CA ALA A 105 -2.78 -5.28 -13.48
C ALA A 105 -2.81 -6.70 -12.90
N TYR A 106 -3.97 -7.18 -12.45
CA TYR A 106 -4.17 -8.55 -11.98
C TYR A 106 -3.81 -9.57 -13.06
N THR A 107 -4.34 -9.37 -14.27
CA THR A 107 -4.12 -10.28 -15.39
C THR A 107 -2.64 -10.35 -15.77
N TRP A 108 -1.96 -9.20 -15.86
CA TRP A 108 -0.52 -9.19 -16.17
C TRP A 108 0.34 -9.73 -15.04
N ALA A 109 -0.01 -9.46 -13.78
CA ALA A 109 0.71 -10.02 -12.63
C ALA A 109 0.54 -11.55 -12.53
N LYS A 110 -0.66 -12.06 -12.82
CA LYS A 110 -0.94 -13.49 -12.96
C LYS A 110 -0.16 -14.09 -14.12
N PHE A 111 -0.25 -13.47 -15.31
CA PHE A 111 0.49 -13.90 -16.50
C PHE A 111 1.99 -13.99 -16.23
N ALA A 112 2.59 -12.93 -15.67
CA ALA A 112 4.01 -12.86 -15.36
C ALA A 112 4.44 -14.04 -14.47
N ARG A 113 3.69 -14.31 -13.40
CA ARG A 113 3.99 -15.46 -12.51
C ARG A 113 3.82 -16.81 -13.20
N LEU A 114 2.75 -16.98 -13.99
CA LEU A 114 2.47 -18.23 -14.69
C LEU A 114 3.57 -18.58 -15.69
N VAL A 115 4.10 -17.60 -16.42
CA VAL A 115 5.22 -17.83 -17.36
C VAL A 115 6.59 -17.90 -16.68
N GLY A 116 6.64 -17.77 -15.36
CA GLY A 116 7.88 -17.79 -14.58
C GLY A 116 8.69 -16.50 -14.66
N GLY A 117 8.07 -15.36 -14.96
CA GLY A 117 8.73 -14.06 -14.95
C GLY A 117 8.88 -13.48 -13.54
N ARG A 118 9.91 -12.66 -13.36
CA ARG A 118 10.03 -11.75 -12.21
C ARG A 118 9.21 -10.50 -12.49
N LEU A 119 8.67 -9.87 -11.45
CA LEU A 119 7.74 -8.76 -11.56
C LEU A 119 8.12 -7.66 -10.57
N GLU A 120 8.06 -6.41 -10.99
CA GLU A 120 7.98 -5.23 -10.12
C GLU A 120 7.02 -4.22 -10.76
N ARG A 121 6.70 -3.16 -10.04
CA ARG A 121 5.93 -2.04 -10.60
C ARG A 121 6.59 -0.69 -10.37
N GLN A 122 6.10 0.29 -11.11
CA GLN A 122 6.32 1.70 -10.83
C GLN A 122 6.04 1.97 -9.35
N GLY A 123 6.99 2.60 -8.65
CA GLY A 123 6.87 2.94 -7.23
C GLY A 123 6.88 1.75 -6.26
N GLU A 124 7.46 0.59 -6.63
CA GLU A 124 7.56 -0.62 -5.79
C GLU A 124 8.01 -0.32 -4.35
N ARG A 125 9.12 0.41 -4.18
CA ARG A 125 9.70 0.73 -2.87
C ARG A 125 8.74 1.50 -1.96
N GLY A 126 7.98 2.43 -2.53
CA GLY A 126 6.96 3.19 -1.80
C GLY A 126 5.80 2.30 -1.35
N ALA A 127 5.37 1.38 -2.22
CA ALA A 127 4.34 0.39 -1.91
C ALA A 127 4.72 -0.47 -0.71
N LEU A 128 5.91 -1.07 -0.77
CA LEU A 128 6.40 -1.98 0.26
C LEU A 128 6.57 -1.24 1.60
N ALA A 129 7.03 0.02 1.58
CA ALA A 129 7.13 0.83 2.79
C ALA A 129 5.76 1.08 3.44
N ILE A 130 4.72 1.33 2.64
CA ILE A 130 3.34 1.52 3.12
C ILE A 130 2.81 0.22 3.70
N ILE A 131 2.88 -0.88 2.93
CA ILE A 131 2.41 -2.21 3.33
C ILE A 131 3.07 -2.62 4.64
N ASN A 132 4.41 -2.61 4.69
CA ASN A 132 5.15 -3.06 5.87
C ASN A 132 4.82 -2.21 7.10
N ALA A 133 4.76 -0.88 6.97
CA ALA A 133 4.50 0.00 8.10
C ALA A 133 3.08 -0.16 8.65
N LEU A 134 2.08 -0.18 7.77
CA LEU A 134 0.68 -0.18 8.18
C LEU A 134 0.21 -1.58 8.59
N ASP A 135 0.68 -2.64 7.92
CA ASP A 135 0.40 -4.01 8.35
C ASP A 135 1.06 -4.31 9.71
N THR A 136 2.31 -3.89 9.91
CA THR A 136 2.95 -4.00 11.23
C THR A 136 2.17 -3.28 12.32
N THR A 137 1.60 -2.10 12.03
CA THR A 137 0.96 -1.26 13.06
C THR A 137 -0.48 -1.65 13.35
N PHE A 138 -1.25 -1.88 12.29
CA PHE A 138 -2.71 -2.02 12.32
C PHE A 138 -3.18 -3.41 11.86
N GLY A 139 -2.29 -4.22 11.28
CA GLY A 139 -2.62 -5.50 10.65
C GLY A 139 -3.37 -5.34 9.32
N GLN A 140 -3.27 -4.17 8.71
CA GLN A 140 -3.87 -3.87 7.42
C GLN A 140 -2.85 -3.11 6.53
N PRO A 141 -2.65 -3.52 5.28
CA PRO A 141 -1.60 -2.98 4.41
C PRO A 141 -2.01 -1.67 3.69
N ALA A 142 -2.83 -0.85 4.34
CA ALA A 142 -3.40 0.36 3.75
C ALA A 142 -3.78 1.39 4.82
N ALA A 143 -3.95 2.65 4.39
CA ALA A 143 -4.25 3.76 5.29
C ALA A 143 -5.61 3.56 6.01
N PRO A 144 -5.70 3.90 7.31
CA PRO A 144 -6.92 3.74 8.07
C PRO A 144 -8.04 4.70 7.64
N ASN A 145 -7.71 5.86 7.08
CA ASN A 145 -8.69 6.86 6.66
C ASN A 145 -8.56 7.21 5.18
N HIS A 146 -9.64 7.79 4.64
CA HIS A 146 -9.78 8.24 3.27
C HIS A 146 -9.51 9.75 3.15
N TRP A 147 -8.97 10.18 2.01
CA TRP A 147 -8.68 11.61 1.77
C TRP A 147 -9.92 12.51 1.75
N SER A 148 -11.10 11.93 1.49
CA SER A 148 -12.39 12.66 1.45
C SER A 148 -12.83 13.15 2.83
N GLU A 149 -12.38 12.48 3.89
CA GLU A 149 -12.70 12.85 5.27
C GLU A 149 -11.92 14.10 5.74
N LEU A 150 -10.85 14.47 5.02
CA LEU A 150 -9.94 15.56 5.43
C LEU A 150 -10.63 16.92 5.55
N SER A 151 -11.77 17.13 4.87
CA SER A 151 -12.55 18.37 5.05
C SER A 151 -13.14 18.52 6.45
N GLY A 152 -13.29 17.42 7.19
CA GLY A 152 -13.74 17.39 8.58
C GLY A 152 -12.62 17.53 9.62
N SER A 153 -11.35 17.50 9.19
CA SER A 153 -10.20 17.62 10.11
C SER A 153 -10.10 19.02 10.71
N ARG A 154 -9.69 19.10 11.98
CA ARG A 154 -9.44 20.37 12.68
C ARG A 154 -7.94 20.70 12.79
N SER A 155 -7.10 19.69 12.61
CA SER A 155 -5.65 19.81 12.50
C SER A 155 -5.14 18.86 11.41
N ILE A 156 -4.21 19.30 10.57
CA ILE A 156 -3.63 18.48 9.49
C ILE A 156 -2.12 18.68 9.45
N LEU A 157 -1.39 17.56 9.52
CA LEU A 157 0.04 17.50 9.29
C LEU A 157 0.29 16.86 7.92
N LEU A 158 0.67 17.67 6.93
CA LEU A 158 1.06 17.21 5.60
C LEU A 158 2.57 16.98 5.55
N LEU A 159 2.98 15.72 5.44
CA LEU A 159 4.38 15.25 5.42
C LEU A 159 4.81 14.82 4.01
N GLY A 160 6.12 14.74 3.80
CA GLY A 160 6.71 14.33 2.53
C GLY A 160 6.84 15.47 1.51
N ASN A 161 7.33 15.14 0.32
CA ASN A 161 7.44 16.10 -0.76
C ASN A 161 6.05 16.37 -1.34
N ALA A 162 5.73 17.65 -1.54
CA ALA A 162 4.50 18.02 -2.20
C ALA A 162 4.41 17.34 -3.57
N LEU A 163 3.31 16.65 -3.82
CA LEU A 163 3.03 16.12 -5.14
C LEU A 163 2.72 17.31 -6.06
N ASP A 164 3.36 17.33 -7.23
CA ASP A 164 3.35 18.42 -8.19
C ASP A 164 2.02 18.52 -8.98
N ARG A 165 0.99 17.77 -8.57
CA ARG A 165 -0.30 17.64 -9.26
C ARG A 165 -1.47 18.08 -8.37
N PRO A 166 -2.61 18.49 -8.94
CA PRO A 166 -3.82 18.75 -8.17
C PRO A 166 -4.44 17.42 -7.68
N TYR A 167 -4.17 17.04 -6.44
CA TYR A 167 -4.81 15.89 -5.77
C TYR A 167 -6.14 16.30 -5.12
N PRO A 168 -7.20 15.46 -5.18
CA PRO A 168 -8.45 15.70 -4.44
C PRO A 168 -8.21 15.93 -2.94
N ALA A 169 -7.23 15.23 -2.35
CA ALA A 169 -6.80 15.44 -0.98
C ALA A 169 -6.40 16.91 -0.68
N TYR A 170 -5.74 17.60 -1.62
CA TYR A 170 -5.39 19.01 -1.42
C TYR A 170 -6.61 19.94 -1.43
N GLN A 171 -7.65 19.58 -2.17
CA GLN A 171 -8.93 20.31 -2.13
C GLN A 171 -9.64 20.07 -0.81
N ALA A 172 -9.65 18.84 -0.30
CA ALA A 172 -10.21 18.52 1.02
C ALA A 172 -9.44 19.26 2.15
N ILE A 173 -8.11 19.34 2.07
CA ILE A 173 -7.28 20.13 2.98
C ILE A 173 -7.61 21.63 2.88
N ALA A 174 -7.79 22.16 1.67
CA ALA A 174 -8.19 23.55 1.48
C ALA A 174 -9.60 23.84 2.05
N ALA A 175 -10.52 22.90 1.93
CA ALA A 175 -11.84 23.00 2.55
C ALA A 175 -11.74 23.02 4.09
N ALA A 176 -10.88 22.18 4.68
CA ALA A 176 -10.60 22.19 6.11
C ALA A 176 -10.01 23.53 6.57
N LEU A 177 -9.06 24.09 5.81
CA LEU A 177 -8.50 25.43 6.05
C LEU A 177 -9.59 26.51 6.06
N GLY A 178 -10.52 26.46 5.10
CA GLY A 178 -11.67 27.36 5.04
C GLY A 178 -12.59 27.25 6.26
N GLN A 179 -12.61 26.10 6.93
CA GLN A 179 -13.34 25.83 8.18
C GLN A 179 -12.50 26.11 9.45
N GLY A 180 -11.30 26.68 9.30
CA GLY A 180 -10.43 27.07 10.41
C GLY A 180 -9.49 25.97 10.92
N ALA A 181 -9.28 24.90 10.14
CA ALA A 181 -8.32 23.86 10.49
C ALA A 181 -6.88 24.41 10.56
N ARG A 182 -6.09 23.87 11.48
CA ARG A 182 -4.66 24.18 11.57
C ARG A 182 -3.87 23.24 10.65
N VAL A 183 -3.22 23.78 9.62
CA VAL A 183 -2.46 22.95 8.67
C VAL A 183 -0.99 23.31 8.66
N TRP A 184 -0.13 22.31 8.86
CA TRP A 184 1.31 22.41 8.64
C TRP A 184 1.72 21.55 7.43
N SER A 185 2.41 22.15 6.46
CA SER A 185 3.06 21.43 5.35
C SER A 185 4.55 21.36 5.62
N VAL A 186 5.04 20.15 5.84
CA VAL A 186 6.40 19.87 6.27
C VAL A 186 7.09 18.99 5.23
N SER A 187 8.27 19.41 4.76
CA SER A 187 8.96 18.69 3.69
C SER A 187 10.47 18.87 3.74
N GLU A 188 11.22 17.83 3.34
CA GLU A 188 12.66 17.90 3.05
C GLU A 188 12.95 18.54 1.68
N GLY A 189 11.94 18.60 0.81
CA GLY A 189 12.01 19.15 -0.55
C GLY A 189 11.06 20.34 -0.74
N PRO A 190 10.39 20.43 -1.90
CA PRO A 190 9.35 21.44 -2.14
C PRO A 190 8.14 21.25 -1.20
N THR A 191 7.75 22.32 -0.52
CA THR A 191 6.50 22.40 0.24
C THR A 191 5.37 22.95 -0.62
N ARG A 192 4.13 22.47 -0.44
CA ARG A 192 2.95 23.07 -1.08
C ARG A 192 2.33 24.10 -0.14
N ASN A 193 2.25 25.35 -0.58
CA ASN A 193 1.49 26.36 0.14
C ASN A 193 0.03 26.28 -0.32
N LEU A 194 -0.86 25.81 0.56
CA LEU A 194 -2.29 25.64 0.27
C LEU A 194 -3.14 26.87 0.63
N GLY A 195 -2.51 28.04 0.83
CA GLY A 195 -3.21 29.28 1.21
C GLY A 195 -3.74 29.19 2.64
N GLY A 196 -2.97 29.71 3.60
CA GLY A 196 -3.33 29.65 5.03
C GLY A 196 -2.68 28.49 5.80
N SER A 197 -2.05 27.53 5.10
CA SER A 197 -1.16 26.55 5.73
C SER A 197 0.17 27.18 6.18
N THR A 198 0.76 26.68 7.26
CA THR A 198 2.14 27.02 7.65
C THR A 198 3.12 26.04 7.02
N ALA A 199 4.10 26.54 6.25
CA ALA A 199 5.12 25.69 5.63
C ALA A 199 6.37 25.60 6.51
N MET A 200 6.94 24.39 6.63
CA MET A 200 8.20 24.16 7.33
C MET A 200 9.12 23.30 6.46
N LYS A 201 10.22 23.90 5.99
CA LYS A 201 11.24 23.19 5.24
C LYS A 201 12.24 22.55 6.20
N LEU A 202 12.54 21.29 5.97
CA LEU A 202 13.51 20.51 6.72
C LEU A 202 14.82 20.38 5.94
N ALA A 203 15.91 20.17 6.65
CA ALA A 203 17.14 19.69 6.02
C ALA A 203 16.89 18.29 5.41
N PRO A 204 17.52 17.92 4.28
CA PRO A 204 17.35 16.60 3.69
C PRO A 204 17.64 15.45 4.66
N GLN A 205 16.87 14.36 4.62
CA GLN A 205 17.07 13.17 5.48
C GLN A 205 16.96 13.48 6.98
N SER A 206 16.03 14.36 7.39
CA SER A 206 15.82 14.75 8.80
C SER A 206 14.39 14.58 9.30
N GLU A 207 13.44 14.21 8.44
CA GLU A 207 12.02 14.13 8.77
C GLU A 207 11.74 13.17 9.94
N LEU A 208 12.42 12.01 9.98
CA LEU A 208 12.24 11.06 11.07
C LEU A 208 12.72 11.62 12.42
N ALA A 209 13.71 12.52 12.44
CA ALA A 209 14.12 13.21 13.66
C ALA A 209 13.07 14.24 14.12
N LEU A 210 12.38 14.92 13.20
CA LEU A 210 11.24 15.77 13.53
C LEU A 210 10.10 14.95 14.14
N LEU A 211 9.74 13.82 13.51
CA LEU A 211 8.68 12.93 14.01
C LEU A 211 9.05 12.37 15.39
N GLY A 212 10.30 11.97 15.60
CA GLY A 212 10.80 11.55 16.91
C GLY A 212 10.71 12.66 17.96
N GLY A 213 11.00 13.91 17.58
CA GLY A 213 10.82 15.09 18.45
C GLY A 213 9.36 15.36 18.81
N LEU A 214 8.44 15.13 17.88
CA LEU A 214 7.00 15.25 18.12
C LEU A 214 6.49 14.13 19.06
N ILE A 215 6.96 12.90 18.89
CA ILE A 215 6.67 11.79 19.81
C ILE A 215 7.22 12.11 21.21
N HIS A 216 8.46 12.56 21.30
CA HIS A 216 9.06 13.02 22.56
C HIS A 216 8.19 14.08 23.24
N TYR A 217 7.78 15.13 22.50
CA TYR A 217 6.92 16.19 23.03
C TYR A 217 5.59 15.66 23.58
N LEU A 218 4.92 14.79 22.82
CA LEU A 218 3.66 14.16 23.24
C LEU A 218 3.82 13.40 24.56
N LEU A 219 4.88 12.58 24.67
CA LEU A 219 5.16 11.75 25.84
C LEU A 219 5.54 12.56 27.10
N GLN A 220 5.92 13.82 26.95
CA GLN A 220 6.25 14.74 28.05
C GLN A 220 5.13 15.74 28.35
N SER A 221 3.95 15.59 27.74
CA SER A 221 2.85 16.55 27.82
C SER A 221 1.53 15.89 28.25
N ASP A 222 0.54 16.71 28.58
CA ASP A 222 -0.83 16.31 28.92
C ASP A 222 -1.74 16.11 27.68
N ARG A 223 -1.14 15.86 26.51
CA ARG A 223 -1.83 15.83 25.20
C ARG A 223 -2.16 14.43 24.70
N LEU A 224 -1.71 13.41 25.42
CA LEU A 224 -1.98 12.00 25.13
C LEU A 224 -3.46 11.68 25.33
N ASP A 225 -3.99 10.79 24.51
CA ASP A 225 -5.26 10.13 24.80
C ASP A 225 -5.03 8.82 25.58
N ILE A 226 -4.89 8.93 26.90
CA ILE A 226 -4.53 7.80 27.78
C ILE A 226 -5.55 6.67 27.68
N ASP A 227 -6.85 6.98 27.75
CA ASP A 227 -7.91 5.96 27.65
C ASP A 227 -7.86 5.21 26.32
N TYR A 228 -7.56 5.92 25.22
CA TYR A 228 -7.38 5.27 23.91
C TYR A 228 -6.15 4.38 23.90
N ILE A 229 -5.02 4.89 24.39
CA ILE A 229 -3.74 4.18 24.41
C ILE A 229 -3.88 2.86 25.18
N GLU A 230 -4.47 2.89 26.37
CA GLU A 230 -4.68 1.69 27.20
C GLU A 230 -5.68 0.70 26.60
N ALA A 231 -6.72 1.19 25.92
CA ALA A 231 -7.77 0.32 25.39
C ALA A 231 -7.41 -0.33 24.04
N ASN A 232 -6.68 0.38 23.19
CA ASN A 232 -6.60 0.06 21.77
C ASN A 232 -5.17 -0.23 21.28
N THR A 233 -4.16 -0.08 22.13
CA THR A 233 -2.75 -0.32 21.78
C THR A 233 -2.08 -1.34 22.70
N ASN A 234 -0.88 -1.78 22.32
CA ASN A 234 -0.04 -2.65 23.15
C ASN A 234 0.75 -1.93 24.25
N ALA A 235 0.42 -0.68 24.61
CA ALA A 235 1.19 0.14 25.55
C ALA A 235 1.39 -0.49 26.94
N LEU A 236 0.40 -1.23 27.45
CA LEU A 236 0.46 -1.90 28.76
C LEU A 236 1.24 -3.23 28.74
N TYR A 237 1.63 -3.72 27.56
CA TYR A 237 2.27 -5.03 27.45
C TYR A 237 3.73 -4.91 27.91
N ARG A 238 4.26 -5.97 28.52
CA ARG A 238 5.66 -6.01 28.98
C ARG A 238 6.58 -6.52 27.88
N THR A 239 7.64 -5.78 27.59
CA THR A 239 8.73 -6.24 26.71
C THR A 239 9.67 -7.15 27.48
N GLN A 240 10.38 -8.05 26.81
CA GLN A 240 11.46 -8.81 27.44
C GLN A 240 12.47 -7.90 28.18
N PRO A 241 13.03 -8.34 29.33
CA PRO A 241 13.94 -7.51 30.13
C PRO A 241 15.22 -7.11 29.39
N ASP A 242 15.73 -7.98 28.52
CA ASP A 242 16.97 -7.81 27.74
C ASP A 242 16.80 -6.95 26.48
N PHE A 243 15.58 -6.51 26.18
CA PHE A 243 15.33 -5.54 25.12
C PHE A 243 16.11 -4.24 25.38
N THR A 244 17.00 -3.89 24.46
CA THR A 244 17.84 -2.69 24.53
C THR A 244 17.99 -2.02 23.17
N PHE A 245 18.38 -0.74 23.20
CA PHE A 245 18.83 -0.01 22.02
C PHE A 245 20.06 0.82 22.39
N LEU A 246 21.22 0.36 21.93
CA LEU A 246 22.54 0.88 22.27
C LEU A 246 23.29 1.22 20.98
N GLU A 247 23.92 2.39 20.95
CA GLU A 247 24.80 2.81 19.84
C GLU A 247 24.16 2.70 18.44
N GLY A 248 22.85 2.90 18.34
CA GLY A 248 22.13 2.89 17.07
C GLY A 248 21.73 1.50 16.58
N VAL A 249 21.78 0.47 17.43
CA VAL A 249 21.27 -0.87 17.11
C VAL A 249 20.39 -1.40 18.25
N PHE A 250 19.37 -2.18 17.90
CA PHE A 250 18.54 -2.89 18.87
C PHE A 250 19.25 -4.17 19.38
N SER A 251 18.75 -4.73 20.48
CA SER A 251 19.11 -6.09 20.91
C SER A 251 18.89 -7.09 19.77
N GLY A 252 19.71 -8.16 19.75
CA GLY A 252 19.66 -9.20 18.73
C GLY A 252 20.41 -8.88 17.41
N PHE A 253 21.11 -7.75 17.30
CA PHE A 253 21.86 -7.44 16.07
C PHE A 253 23.13 -8.29 15.92
N ASN A 254 23.21 -9.08 14.85
CA ASN A 254 24.44 -9.73 14.43
C ASN A 254 25.21 -8.84 13.43
N ARG A 255 26.31 -8.23 13.86
CA ARG A 255 27.12 -7.33 13.01
C ARG A 255 27.72 -8.03 11.77
N ALA A 256 28.12 -9.29 11.88
CA ALA A 256 28.72 -10.03 10.78
C ALA A 256 27.69 -10.38 9.69
N GLN A 257 26.49 -10.77 10.11
CA GLN A 257 25.39 -11.16 9.21
C GLN A 257 24.50 -9.98 8.81
N ARG A 258 24.65 -8.83 9.48
CA ARG A 258 23.87 -7.61 9.28
C ARG A 258 22.36 -7.86 9.33
N ARG A 259 21.93 -8.66 10.32
CA ARG A 259 20.53 -9.03 10.55
C ARG A 259 20.23 -9.01 12.05
N TYR A 260 18.95 -8.83 12.37
CA TYR A 260 18.45 -8.94 13.73
C TYR A 260 17.87 -10.33 14.00
N ASP A 261 18.03 -10.80 15.23
CA ASP A 261 17.23 -11.87 15.80
C ASP A 261 15.88 -11.30 16.28
N PRO A 262 14.75 -11.66 15.66
CA PRO A 262 13.44 -11.12 16.04
C PRO A 262 13.00 -11.56 17.44
N GLU A 263 13.52 -12.65 17.99
CA GLU A 263 13.17 -13.11 19.34
C GLU A 263 13.60 -12.13 20.43
N ALA A 264 14.64 -11.33 20.15
CA ALA A 264 15.10 -10.28 21.06
C ALA A 264 14.09 -9.11 21.22
N TRP A 265 13.00 -9.11 20.44
CA TRP A 265 11.94 -8.10 20.46
C TRP A 265 10.59 -8.68 20.87
N SER A 266 10.56 -9.80 21.59
CA SER A 266 9.32 -10.43 22.07
C SER A 266 8.71 -9.71 23.29
N TYR A 267 7.45 -10.04 23.61
CA TYR A 267 6.85 -9.70 24.91
C TYR A 267 7.33 -10.68 25.99
N GLU A 268 7.15 -10.32 27.25
CA GLU A 268 7.04 -11.31 28.33
C GLU A 268 5.72 -12.06 28.16
N PHE A 269 5.76 -13.39 28.22
CA PHE A 269 4.57 -14.24 28.06
C PHE A 269 4.09 -14.79 29.39
N LEU A 270 2.77 -14.86 29.55
CA LEU A 270 2.11 -15.62 30.61
C LEU A 270 2.17 -17.12 30.28
N GLU A 271 1.86 -17.99 31.25
CA GLU A 271 1.84 -19.46 31.05
C GLU A 271 0.91 -19.91 29.91
N ASN A 272 -0.14 -19.12 29.61
CA ASN A 272 -1.07 -19.38 28.51
C ASN A 272 -0.60 -18.81 27.16
N GLY A 273 0.62 -18.30 27.07
CA GLY A 273 1.21 -17.74 25.84
C GLY A 273 0.73 -16.33 25.47
N LEU A 274 -0.15 -15.70 26.27
CA LEU A 274 -0.56 -14.32 26.04
C LEU A 274 0.51 -13.34 26.54
N PRO A 275 0.63 -12.13 25.95
CA PRO A 275 1.51 -11.09 26.46
C PRO A 275 1.13 -10.68 27.88
N GLY A 276 2.13 -10.59 28.76
CA GLY A 276 1.98 -10.04 30.10
C GLY A 276 1.59 -8.57 30.05
N GLN A 277 0.58 -8.18 30.83
CA GLN A 277 0.08 -6.80 30.88
C GLN A 277 0.28 -6.21 32.27
N ALA A 278 0.74 -4.96 32.33
CA ALA A 278 0.81 -4.20 33.56
C ALA A 278 -0.53 -3.55 33.93
N ARG A 279 -0.68 -3.14 35.19
CA ARG A 279 -1.86 -2.41 35.67
C ARG A 279 -1.84 -0.92 35.32
N SER A 280 -0.68 -0.38 34.97
CA SER A 280 -0.49 1.03 34.69
C SER A 280 0.63 1.24 33.65
N LEU A 281 0.52 2.29 32.85
CA LEU A 281 1.45 2.62 31.77
C LEU A 281 2.88 2.89 32.24
N ASP A 282 3.02 3.50 33.42
CA ASP A 282 4.27 3.88 34.08
C ASP A 282 4.98 2.71 34.80
N SER A 283 4.39 1.50 34.79
CA SER A 283 5.07 0.30 35.28
C SER A 283 6.34 0.02 34.47
N GLU A 284 7.44 -0.28 35.15
CA GLU A 284 8.72 -0.60 34.50
C GLU A 284 8.57 -1.77 33.50
N GLY A 285 9.21 -1.65 32.34
CA GLY A 285 9.26 -2.71 31.32
C GLY A 285 8.03 -2.77 30.40
N THR A 286 7.04 -1.90 30.59
CA THR A 286 5.94 -1.74 29.63
C THR A 286 6.43 -1.17 28.30
N VAL A 287 5.72 -1.47 27.21
CA VAL A 287 5.92 -0.82 25.92
C VAL A 287 5.88 0.70 26.05
N PHE A 288 5.00 1.24 26.88
CA PHE A 288 4.93 2.68 27.12
C PHE A 288 6.21 3.25 27.74
N THR A 289 6.74 2.65 28.82
CA THR A 289 7.99 3.11 29.43
C THR A 289 9.19 2.94 28.50
N ARG A 290 9.22 1.88 27.67
CA ARG A 290 10.22 1.71 26.60
C ARG A 290 10.13 2.82 25.56
N LEU A 291 8.92 3.21 25.15
CA LEU A 291 8.69 4.31 24.22
C LEU A 291 9.21 5.64 24.78
N VAL A 292 8.88 5.96 26.04
CA VAL A 292 9.35 7.15 26.76
C VAL A 292 10.88 7.19 26.79
N SER A 293 11.51 6.11 27.24
CA SER A 293 12.98 5.99 27.30
C SER A 293 13.62 6.12 25.91
N PHE A 294 13.02 5.48 24.89
CA PHE A 294 13.57 5.48 23.54
C PHE A 294 13.57 6.88 22.90
N PHE A 295 12.47 7.61 23.05
CA PHE A 295 12.28 8.93 22.44
C PHE A 295 12.82 10.10 23.28
N ASP A 296 13.26 9.90 24.53
CA ASP A 296 13.90 10.98 25.34
C ASP A 296 15.12 11.61 24.65
N ARG A 297 15.77 10.86 23.75
CA ARG A 297 16.91 11.34 22.96
C ARG A 297 16.55 12.46 21.99
N PHE A 298 15.30 12.56 21.54
CA PHE A 298 14.86 13.54 20.53
C PHE A 298 14.46 14.89 21.14
N ARG A 299 15.30 15.43 22.03
CA ARG A 299 15.07 16.75 22.65
C ARG A 299 15.12 17.88 21.62
N PRO A 300 14.39 19.00 21.84
CA PRO A 300 14.33 20.10 20.88
C PRO A 300 15.69 20.61 20.35
N PRO A 301 16.76 20.76 21.16
CA PRO A 301 18.06 21.19 20.65
C PRO A 301 18.67 20.23 19.62
N LEU A 302 18.53 18.93 19.86
CA LEU A 302 19.03 17.92 18.92
C LEU A 302 18.19 17.91 17.64
N VAL A 303 16.87 17.94 17.77
CA VAL A 303 15.95 17.96 16.63
C VAL A 303 16.21 19.21 15.78
N SER A 304 16.44 20.36 16.42
CA SER A 304 16.81 21.61 15.76
C SER A 304 18.10 21.46 14.95
N ARG A 305 19.13 20.86 15.54
CA ARG A 305 20.41 20.58 14.87
C ARG A 305 20.26 19.68 13.64
N ILE A 306 19.48 18.61 13.74
CA ILE A 306 19.31 17.64 12.63
C ILE A 306 18.44 18.24 11.50
N THR A 307 17.33 18.88 11.88
CA THR A 307 16.33 19.41 10.94
C THR A 307 16.68 20.77 10.36
N ALA A 308 17.64 21.48 10.98
CA ALA A 308 17.94 22.89 10.72
C ALA A 308 16.75 23.84 10.93
N VAL A 309 15.79 23.46 11.77
CA VAL A 309 14.64 24.30 12.17
C VAL A 309 14.89 24.88 13.56
N PRO A 310 14.76 26.20 13.78
CA PRO A 310 14.95 26.80 15.10
C PRO A 310 14.02 26.21 16.17
N GLU A 311 14.53 25.97 17.38
CA GLU A 311 13.75 25.41 18.50
C GLU A 311 12.41 26.13 18.76
N PRO A 312 12.31 27.47 18.74
CA PRO A 312 11.02 28.14 18.94
C PRO A 312 9.97 27.78 17.87
N VAL A 313 10.40 27.53 16.64
CA VAL A 313 9.52 27.10 15.54
C VAL A 313 9.09 25.65 15.75
N LEU A 314 10.00 24.77 16.17
CA LEU A 314 9.68 23.38 16.52
C LEU A 314 8.65 23.33 17.66
N MET A 315 8.86 24.08 18.74
CA MET A 315 7.93 24.09 19.88
C MET A 315 6.56 24.65 19.50
N ARG A 316 6.52 25.68 18.65
CA ARG A 316 5.27 26.21 18.10
C ARG A 316 4.56 25.14 17.26
N PHE A 317 5.28 24.49 16.35
CA PHE A 317 4.75 23.41 15.52
C PHE A 317 4.16 22.28 16.37
N PHE A 318 4.93 21.75 17.32
CA PHE A 318 4.51 20.66 18.20
C PHE A 318 3.24 21.05 18.98
N LYS A 319 3.21 22.24 19.57
CA LYS A 319 2.05 22.75 20.33
C LYS A 319 0.80 22.92 19.47
N GLU A 320 0.94 23.49 18.27
CA GLU A 320 -0.19 23.80 17.38
C GLU A 320 -0.79 22.52 16.78
N ILE A 321 0.04 21.57 16.36
CA ILE A 321 -0.44 20.38 15.64
C ILE A 321 -1.10 19.36 16.57
N THR A 322 -0.62 19.28 17.82
CA THR A 322 -1.11 18.32 18.85
C THR A 322 -2.09 18.94 19.84
N ASP A 323 -2.70 20.07 19.51
CA ASP A 323 -3.70 20.73 20.35
C ASP A 323 -4.95 19.84 20.50
N PRO A 324 -5.26 19.32 21.72
CA PRO A 324 -6.45 18.50 21.91
C PRO A 324 -7.76 19.22 21.55
N ALA A 325 -7.78 20.56 21.62
CA ALA A 325 -8.94 21.37 21.20
C ALA A 325 -9.11 21.43 19.67
N ARG A 326 -8.15 20.92 18.90
CA ARG A 326 -8.15 20.87 17.43
C ARG A 326 -8.16 19.44 16.88
N ARG A 327 -8.76 18.50 17.62
CA ARG A 327 -9.09 17.18 17.10
C ARG A 327 -10.40 17.23 16.29
N PRO A 328 -10.57 16.43 15.22
CA PRO A 328 -9.67 15.37 14.75
C PRO A 328 -8.37 15.91 14.12
N LEU A 329 -7.27 15.19 14.34
CA LEU A 329 -5.96 15.40 13.73
C LEU A 329 -5.70 14.34 12.65
N SER A 330 -5.47 14.78 11.41
CA SER A 330 -5.04 13.90 10.32
C SER A 330 -3.55 14.07 10.02
N LEU A 331 -2.84 12.95 9.91
CA LEU A 331 -1.50 12.88 9.35
C LEU A 331 -1.60 12.45 7.88
N VAL A 332 -1.29 13.37 6.97
CA VAL A 332 -1.31 13.14 5.54
C VAL A 332 0.12 12.94 5.06
N TYR A 333 0.47 11.75 4.63
CA TYR A 333 1.82 11.44 4.16
C TYR A 333 1.84 11.33 2.64
N ALA A 334 2.52 12.26 1.95
CA ALA A 334 2.78 12.16 0.51
C ALA A 334 4.06 11.36 0.24
N LEU A 335 3.90 10.11 -0.20
CA LEU A 335 5.01 9.20 -0.48
C LEU A 335 5.12 8.94 -1.98
N ASP A 336 6.27 9.30 -2.56
CA ASP A 336 6.65 8.94 -3.93
C ASP A 336 7.49 7.65 -3.94
N ASN A 337 8.46 7.49 -4.84
CA ASN A 337 9.41 6.39 -4.89
C ASN A 337 10.65 6.71 -4.01
N PRO A 338 10.69 6.24 -2.75
CA PRO A 338 11.83 6.53 -1.87
C PRO A 338 13.09 5.81 -2.34
N SER A 339 14.26 6.33 -1.96
CA SER A 339 15.54 5.65 -2.25
C SER A 339 15.66 4.31 -1.53
N GLU A 340 15.14 4.21 -0.31
CA GLU A 340 15.20 3.02 0.55
C GLU A 340 13.83 2.75 1.20
N THR A 341 13.29 1.55 0.97
CA THR A 341 11.99 1.10 1.52
C THR A 341 11.95 1.18 3.04
N ALA A 342 12.96 0.62 3.70
CA ALA A 342 12.98 0.47 5.16
C ALA A 342 13.03 1.83 5.90
N LEU A 343 13.67 2.85 5.33
CA LEU A 343 13.68 4.19 5.93
C LEU A 343 12.31 4.88 5.86
N SER A 344 11.60 4.72 4.74
CA SER A 344 10.23 5.22 4.60
C SER A 344 9.24 4.48 5.48
N GLU A 345 9.44 3.17 5.67
CA GLU A 345 8.67 2.37 6.61
C GLU A 345 8.76 2.95 8.04
N GLN A 346 9.95 3.33 8.50
CA GLN A 346 10.15 3.92 9.83
C GLN A 346 9.46 5.29 9.98
N LYS A 347 9.45 6.10 8.91
CA LYS A 347 8.74 7.40 8.89
C LYS A 347 7.22 7.23 9.00
N LEU A 348 6.66 6.27 8.26
CA LEU A 348 5.23 5.93 8.35
C LEU A 348 4.88 5.32 9.71
N ARG A 349 5.72 4.44 10.26
CA ARG A 349 5.56 3.91 11.63
C ARG A 349 5.57 5.03 12.67
N ALA A 350 6.48 6.00 12.58
CA ALA A 350 6.51 7.15 13.49
C ALA A 350 5.24 7.99 13.39
N SER A 351 4.75 8.23 12.16
CA SER A 351 3.49 8.93 11.91
C SER A 351 2.31 8.16 12.51
N ALA A 352 2.31 6.83 12.40
CA ALA A 352 1.28 5.97 12.95
C ALA A 352 1.28 5.99 14.49
N ILE A 353 2.46 5.97 15.12
CA ILE A 353 2.62 6.14 16.58
C ILE A 353 2.05 7.49 17.03
N ILE A 354 2.35 8.60 16.34
CA ILE A 354 1.78 9.91 16.66
C ILE A 354 0.25 9.87 16.62
N SER A 355 -0.32 9.27 15.57
CA SER A 355 -1.77 9.12 15.43
C SER A 355 -2.40 8.30 16.56
N LEU A 356 -1.73 7.23 17.01
CA LEU A 356 -2.17 6.38 18.11
C LEU A 356 -2.09 7.10 19.47
N LEU A 357 -1.00 7.83 19.72
CA LEU A 357 -0.82 8.61 20.96
C LEU A 357 -1.86 9.72 21.11
N CYS A 358 -2.36 10.26 19.99
CA CYS A 358 -3.44 11.25 19.97
C CYS A 358 -4.85 10.63 19.91
N GLY A 359 -4.99 9.31 19.80
CA GLY A 359 -6.30 8.64 19.71
C GLY A 359 -7.07 8.91 18.43
N GLU A 360 -6.36 9.07 17.30
CA GLU A 360 -6.93 9.51 16.02
C GLU A 360 -7.23 8.36 15.05
N VAL A 361 -6.66 7.17 15.25
CA VAL A 361 -6.98 6.00 14.40
C VAL A 361 -8.34 5.41 14.79
N GLY A 362 -9.20 5.17 13.80
CA GLY A 362 -10.60 4.79 14.01
C GLY A 362 -11.55 5.99 14.13
N ARG A 363 -11.04 7.23 14.07
CA ARG A 363 -11.83 8.46 14.13
C ARG A 363 -12.04 9.04 12.72
N PRO A 364 -13.28 9.42 12.35
CA PRO A 364 -13.52 10.08 11.07
C PRO A 364 -12.84 11.45 11.01
N GLY A 365 -12.23 11.76 9.87
CA GLY A 365 -11.48 13.01 9.66
C GLY A 365 -10.19 13.12 10.47
N GLY A 366 -9.74 12.03 11.10
CA GLY A 366 -8.48 11.94 11.86
C GLY A 366 -7.47 11.02 11.18
N GLY A 367 -6.78 10.22 11.99
CA GLY A 367 -5.95 9.09 11.58
C GLY A 367 -4.82 9.43 10.61
N LEU A 368 -4.51 8.45 9.75
CA LEU A 368 -3.54 8.60 8.68
C LEU A 368 -4.20 8.48 7.32
N VAL A 369 -3.77 9.35 6.42
CA VAL A 369 -4.05 9.30 4.99
C VAL A 369 -2.72 9.24 4.26
N VAL A 370 -2.57 8.30 3.34
CA VAL A 370 -1.36 8.20 2.51
C VAL A 370 -1.71 8.60 1.08
N LEU A 371 -0.87 9.45 0.48
CA LEU A 371 -1.00 9.89 -0.90
C LEU A 371 0.17 9.35 -1.69
N THR A 372 -0.12 8.72 -2.83
CA THR A 372 0.89 8.17 -3.75
C THR A 372 0.66 8.69 -5.16
N PRO A 373 1.72 8.80 -5.97
CA PRO A 373 1.60 9.14 -7.38
C PRO A 373 0.96 8.04 -8.21
N GLY A 374 0.32 8.44 -9.31
CA GLY A 374 -0.35 7.55 -10.25
C GLY A 374 -1.88 7.53 -10.09
N TRP A 375 -2.53 6.89 -11.07
CA TRP A 375 -3.98 6.79 -11.14
C TRP A 375 -4.56 5.67 -10.28
N ASN A 376 -3.92 4.49 -10.28
CA ASN A 376 -4.33 3.30 -9.54
C ASN A 376 -3.19 2.64 -8.71
N PRO A 377 -2.39 3.40 -7.94
CA PRO A 377 -1.24 2.86 -7.20
C PRO A 377 -1.63 1.89 -6.08
N GLN A 378 -2.79 2.09 -5.43
CA GLN A 378 -3.32 1.19 -4.41
C GLN A 378 -3.81 -0.10 -5.07
N GLY A 379 -4.65 0.01 -6.10
CA GLY A 379 -5.27 -1.17 -6.72
C GLY A 379 -4.27 -2.08 -7.40
N THR A 380 -3.22 -1.53 -8.03
CA THR A 380 -2.12 -2.36 -8.56
C THR A 380 -1.37 -3.13 -7.46
N ALA A 381 -1.19 -2.56 -6.27
CA ALA A 381 -0.65 -3.30 -5.12
C ALA A 381 -1.63 -4.37 -4.62
N ASP A 382 -2.90 -4.02 -4.47
CA ASP A 382 -3.96 -4.91 -3.98
C ASP A 382 -4.07 -6.19 -4.80
N VAL A 383 -4.00 -6.08 -6.14
CA VAL A 383 -4.11 -7.22 -7.06
C VAL A 383 -2.82 -8.01 -7.22
N GLY A 384 -1.78 -7.69 -6.45
CA GLY A 384 -0.50 -8.40 -6.44
C GLY A 384 0.39 -8.08 -7.64
N ALA A 385 0.31 -6.88 -8.22
CA ALA A 385 1.34 -6.37 -9.14
C ALA A 385 2.58 -5.89 -8.36
N LEU A 386 3.06 -6.73 -7.44
CA LEU A 386 4.22 -6.52 -6.56
C LEU A 386 5.18 -7.69 -6.75
N GLY A 387 6.47 -7.46 -6.54
CA GLY A 387 7.48 -8.49 -6.74
C GLY A 387 7.43 -9.60 -5.70
N SER A 388 7.19 -9.24 -4.45
CA SER A 388 7.25 -10.18 -3.32
C SER A 388 5.87 -10.60 -2.78
N TRP A 389 4.81 -9.84 -2.99
CA TRP A 389 3.49 -10.09 -2.42
C TRP A 389 2.54 -10.76 -3.41
N LEU A 390 1.77 -11.74 -2.93
CA LEU A 390 0.69 -12.36 -3.70
C LEU A 390 -0.60 -11.52 -3.64
N PRO A 391 -1.53 -11.71 -4.60
CA PRO A 391 -2.77 -10.95 -4.66
C PRO A 391 -3.56 -10.93 -3.34
N GLY A 392 -4.15 -9.78 -3.05
CA GLY A 392 -4.91 -9.52 -1.82
C GLY A 392 -4.10 -9.64 -0.54
N TYR A 393 -2.78 -9.44 -0.62
CA TYR A 393 -1.85 -9.58 0.49
C TYR A 393 -1.93 -10.97 1.14
N SER A 394 -2.10 -12.01 0.31
CA SER A 394 -2.22 -13.42 0.74
C SER A 394 -0.87 -14.04 1.11
N GLY A 395 0.00 -13.25 1.74
CA GLY A 395 1.38 -13.57 2.08
C GLY A 395 2.39 -13.32 0.97
N LEU A 396 3.66 -13.57 1.31
CA LEU A 396 4.81 -13.40 0.41
C LEU A 396 4.98 -14.59 -0.53
N ALA A 397 5.64 -14.39 -1.67
CA ALA A 397 6.02 -15.44 -2.58
C ALA A 397 6.83 -16.55 -1.87
N PRO A 398 6.73 -17.82 -2.32
CA PRO A 398 7.50 -18.93 -1.74
C PRO A 398 9.01 -18.74 -1.88
N ARG A 399 9.79 -19.14 -0.88
CA ARG A 399 11.27 -19.18 -1.00
C ARG A 399 11.73 -20.43 -1.73
N GLU A 400 12.99 -20.43 -2.15
CA GLU A 400 13.58 -21.50 -2.96
C GLU A 400 13.54 -22.88 -2.29
N ASP A 401 13.53 -22.91 -0.96
CA ASP A 401 13.61 -24.08 -0.08
C ASP A 401 12.27 -24.46 0.57
N GLU A 402 11.19 -23.71 0.33
CA GLU A 402 9.91 -23.90 1.04
C GLU A 402 8.92 -24.81 0.30
N ASP A 403 8.34 -25.75 1.03
CA ASP A 403 7.02 -26.33 0.70
C ASP A 403 5.87 -25.50 1.30
N LEU A 404 4.62 -25.96 1.15
CA LEU A 404 3.47 -25.22 1.71
C LEU A 404 3.51 -25.21 3.24
N ILE A 405 3.95 -26.28 3.90
CA ILE A 405 4.00 -26.36 5.37
C ILE A 405 5.02 -25.35 5.90
N ASP A 406 6.22 -25.29 5.33
CA ASP A 406 7.24 -24.29 5.68
C ASP A 406 6.70 -22.87 5.48
N TRP A 407 6.00 -22.64 4.37
CA TRP A 407 5.37 -21.36 4.08
C TRP A 407 4.29 -21.01 5.11
N VAL A 408 3.47 -21.97 5.54
CA VAL A 408 2.45 -21.77 6.59
C VAL A 408 3.09 -21.51 7.94
N GLN A 409 4.18 -22.20 8.28
CA GLN A 409 4.94 -21.91 9.50
C GLN A 409 5.43 -20.46 9.52
N ARG A 410 5.84 -19.91 8.37
CA ARG A 410 6.30 -18.52 8.26
C ARG A 410 5.18 -17.48 8.23
N ASN A 411 4.06 -17.72 7.55
CA ASN A 411 3.01 -16.71 7.31
C ASN A 411 1.75 -16.90 8.20
N GLY A 412 1.50 -18.11 8.69
CA GLY A 412 0.35 -18.46 9.52
C GLY A 412 -0.87 -18.98 8.74
N VAL A 413 -1.81 -19.59 9.47
CA VAL A 413 -3.02 -20.24 8.90
C VAL A 413 -3.96 -19.24 8.24
N ARG A 414 -4.07 -18.01 8.75
CA ARG A 414 -4.91 -16.97 8.12
C ARG A 414 -4.48 -16.72 6.68
N ASP A 415 -3.18 -16.48 6.48
CA ASP A 415 -2.64 -16.16 5.16
C ASP A 415 -2.63 -17.40 4.26
N GLN A 416 -2.48 -18.59 4.83
CA GLN A 416 -2.71 -19.86 4.12
C GLN A 416 -4.13 -19.93 3.54
N ARG A 417 -5.16 -19.64 4.35
CA ARG A 417 -6.56 -19.70 3.90
C ARG A 417 -6.80 -18.76 2.72
N ARG A 418 -6.23 -17.55 2.78
CA ARG A 418 -6.24 -16.59 1.65
C ARG A 418 -5.50 -17.11 0.43
N LEU A 419 -4.29 -17.65 0.61
CA LEU A 419 -3.50 -18.23 -0.47
C LEU A 419 -4.24 -19.39 -1.15
N VAL A 420 -4.85 -20.29 -0.38
CA VAL A 420 -5.61 -21.43 -0.92
C VAL A 420 -6.81 -20.96 -1.75
N ALA A 421 -7.49 -19.87 -1.36
CA ALA A 421 -8.55 -19.26 -2.17
C ALA A 421 -8.02 -18.72 -3.52
N VAL A 422 -6.84 -18.10 -3.52
CA VAL A 422 -6.14 -17.63 -4.74
C VAL A 422 -5.74 -18.82 -5.62
N LEU A 423 -5.17 -19.88 -5.05
CA LEU A 423 -4.77 -21.09 -5.78
C LEU A 423 -5.99 -21.82 -6.37
N ALA A 424 -7.10 -21.85 -5.66
CA ALA A 424 -8.37 -22.37 -6.18
C ALA A 424 -8.86 -21.54 -7.38
N SER A 425 -8.72 -20.21 -7.31
CA SER A 425 -9.03 -19.31 -8.44
C SER A 425 -8.12 -19.55 -9.65
N TRP A 426 -6.82 -19.70 -9.44
CA TRP A 426 -5.82 -19.80 -10.51
C TRP A 426 -5.70 -21.19 -11.13
N PHE A 427 -5.92 -22.26 -10.37
CA PHE A 427 -5.60 -23.63 -10.80
C PHE A 427 -6.71 -24.65 -10.54
N ASN A 428 -7.87 -24.22 -10.03
CA ASN A 428 -8.91 -25.12 -9.50
C ASN A 428 -8.39 -26.09 -8.42
N ALA A 429 -7.35 -25.67 -7.69
CA ALA A 429 -6.66 -26.45 -6.66
C ALA A 429 -7.43 -26.49 -5.32
N SER A 430 -8.77 -26.60 -5.37
CA SER A 430 -9.63 -26.58 -4.19
C SER A 430 -9.41 -27.76 -3.24
N LYS A 431 -9.08 -28.93 -3.81
CA LYS A 431 -8.84 -30.18 -3.07
C LYS A 431 -7.37 -30.54 -2.90
N GLU A 432 -6.48 -29.92 -3.66
CA GLU A 432 -5.03 -30.22 -3.69
C GLU A 432 -4.21 -28.91 -3.70
N PRO A 433 -4.26 -28.08 -2.65
CA PRO A 433 -3.60 -26.78 -2.62
C PRO A 433 -2.07 -26.87 -2.75
N GLU A 434 -1.46 -27.94 -2.25
CA GLU A 434 -0.03 -28.27 -2.41
C GLU A 434 0.40 -28.20 -3.88
N ARG A 435 -0.40 -28.81 -4.77
CA ARG A 435 -0.13 -28.82 -6.21
C ARG A 435 -0.25 -27.43 -6.84
N GLY A 436 -1.18 -26.61 -6.37
CA GLY A 436 -1.29 -25.21 -6.79
C GLY A 436 -0.08 -24.40 -6.34
N PHE A 437 0.39 -24.63 -5.11
CA PHE A 437 1.57 -23.99 -4.54
C PHE A 437 2.84 -24.35 -5.32
N GLU A 438 2.93 -25.60 -5.80
CA GLU A 438 4.03 -26.05 -6.65
C GLU A 438 4.16 -25.29 -7.97
N TYR A 439 3.08 -24.68 -8.47
CA TYR A 439 3.13 -23.88 -9.70
C TYR A 439 3.58 -22.43 -9.50
N LEU A 440 3.69 -21.96 -8.25
CA LEU A 440 4.14 -20.61 -7.98
C LEU A 440 5.66 -20.49 -8.17
N PRO A 441 6.15 -19.40 -8.81
CA PRO A 441 7.57 -19.12 -8.87
C PRO A 441 8.10 -18.81 -7.47
N ARG A 442 9.34 -19.22 -7.21
CA ARG A 442 10.06 -19.01 -5.95
C ARG A 442 10.98 -17.80 -6.02
N VAL A 443 11.23 -17.20 -4.86
CA VAL A 443 12.13 -16.05 -4.69
C VAL A 443 13.39 -16.43 -3.94
N ARG A 444 14.49 -15.74 -4.25
CA ARG A 444 15.76 -15.90 -3.53
C ARG A 444 15.90 -14.80 -2.49
N PRO A 445 16.28 -15.12 -1.23
CA PRO A 445 16.59 -14.11 -0.25
C PRO A 445 17.67 -13.14 -0.74
N GLY A 446 17.40 -11.83 -0.65
CA GLY A 446 18.34 -10.79 -1.07
C GLY A 446 18.54 -10.70 -2.59
N GLU A 447 17.62 -11.21 -3.41
CA GLU A 447 17.70 -11.02 -4.85
C GLU A 447 17.64 -9.52 -5.23
N PRO A 448 18.50 -9.05 -6.16
CA PRO A 448 18.53 -7.65 -6.52
C PRO A 448 17.23 -7.23 -7.21
N ALA A 449 16.81 -5.97 -7.05
CA ALA A 449 15.70 -5.40 -7.81
C ALA A 449 15.86 -5.61 -9.33
N LEU A 450 14.75 -5.56 -10.08
CA LEU A 450 14.77 -5.79 -11.53
C LEU A 450 15.73 -4.85 -12.26
N LYS A 451 15.82 -3.59 -11.82
CA LYS A 451 16.70 -2.57 -12.43
C LYS A 451 18.20 -2.90 -12.36
N ASP A 452 18.60 -3.65 -11.34
CA ASP A 452 19.99 -4.05 -11.06
C ASP A 452 20.28 -5.48 -11.56
N SER A 453 19.24 -6.18 -12.01
CA SER A 453 19.31 -7.55 -12.49
C SER A 453 19.75 -7.65 -13.95
N LYS A 454 20.42 -8.76 -14.29
CA LYS A 454 20.67 -9.10 -15.69
C LYS A 454 19.39 -9.69 -16.28
N LEU A 455 18.75 -8.95 -17.18
CA LEU A 455 17.54 -9.41 -17.87
C LEU A 455 17.87 -9.69 -19.34
N ASP A 456 17.51 -10.88 -19.83
CA ASP A 456 17.51 -11.18 -21.26
C ASP A 456 16.32 -10.52 -21.95
N MET A 457 15.18 -10.49 -21.26
CA MET A 457 13.95 -9.86 -21.73
C MET A 457 13.30 -9.03 -20.62
N LEU A 458 12.97 -7.78 -20.95
CA LEU A 458 12.17 -6.91 -20.09
C LEU A 458 10.87 -6.54 -20.81
N VAL A 459 9.74 -6.74 -20.15
CA VAL A 459 8.41 -6.36 -20.62
C VAL A 459 7.88 -5.23 -19.73
N CYS A 460 7.73 -4.04 -20.30
CA CYS A 460 7.17 -2.88 -19.62
C CYS A 460 5.72 -2.71 -20.08
N ILE A 461 4.75 -2.77 -19.16
CA ILE A 461 3.33 -2.60 -19.44
C ILE A 461 2.82 -1.31 -18.82
N GLY A 462 2.56 -0.30 -19.65
CA GLY A 462 2.07 1.00 -19.20
C GLY A 462 3.06 1.75 -18.29
N SER A 463 4.35 1.41 -18.34
CA SER A 463 5.39 1.98 -17.49
C SER A 463 6.55 2.57 -18.29
N ASP A 464 7.28 3.50 -17.67
CA ASP A 464 8.51 4.08 -18.20
C ASP A 464 9.63 4.03 -17.15
N PRO A 465 10.16 2.83 -16.84
CA PRO A 465 11.14 2.66 -15.77
C PRO A 465 12.37 3.57 -15.87
N HIS A 466 12.81 3.92 -17.09
CA HIS A 466 13.94 4.82 -17.33
C HIS A 466 13.63 6.31 -17.08
N LEU A 467 12.35 6.69 -17.02
CA LEU A 467 11.92 8.01 -16.54
C LEU A 467 11.96 8.07 -15.01
N GLU A 468 11.61 6.98 -14.34
CA GLU A 468 11.47 6.91 -12.88
C GLU A 468 12.80 6.76 -12.14
N ASP A 469 13.69 5.91 -12.65
CA ASP A 469 14.97 5.61 -12.03
C ASP A 469 16.03 5.33 -13.10
N LYS A 470 17.30 5.30 -12.69
CA LYS A 470 18.38 4.83 -13.55
C LYS A 470 18.33 3.31 -13.64
N TRP A 471 18.25 2.81 -14.87
CA TRP A 471 18.34 1.38 -15.18
C TRP A 471 19.71 1.08 -15.80
N PRO A 472 20.76 0.84 -14.99
CA PRO A 472 22.14 0.76 -15.46
C PRO A 472 22.36 -0.37 -16.48
N ARG A 473 21.56 -1.43 -16.41
CA ARG A 473 21.72 -2.65 -17.22
C ARG A 473 20.74 -2.77 -18.38
N LEU A 474 19.92 -1.74 -18.65
CA LEU A 474 18.90 -1.81 -19.71
C LEU A 474 19.51 -2.13 -21.09
N GLY A 475 20.71 -1.63 -21.38
CA GLY A 475 21.43 -1.92 -22.62
C GLY A 475 22.01 -3.35 -22.73
N GLU A 476 21.99 -4.13 -21.66
CA GLU A 476 22.35 -5.55 -21.66
C GLU A 476 21.19 -6.46 -22.07
N THR A 477 19.95 -5.94 -22.11
CA THR A 477 18.77 -6.71 -22.52
C THR A 477 18.86 -7.12 -23.97
N ARG A 478 18.45 -8.36 -24.29
CA ARG A 478 18.37 -8.84 -25.67
C ARG A 478 17.08 -8.38 -26.34
N THR A 479 15.98 -8.44 -25.61
CA THR A 479 14.66 -8.04 -26.09
C THR A 479 13.99 -7.11 -25.08
N LEU A 480 13.49 -5.99 -25.56
CA LEU A 480 12.69 -5.05 -24.77
C LEU A 480 11.30 -4.96 -25.42
N VAL A 481 10.26 -5.25 -24.64
CA VAL A 481 8.86 -5.04 -25.04
C VAL A 481 8.33 -3.89 -24.22
N VAL A 482 7.81 -2.86 -24.87
CA VAL A 482 7.23 -1.70 -24.18
C VAL A 482 5.82 -1.46 -24.74
N LEU A 483 4.82 -1.69 -23.90
CA LEU A 483 3.45 -1.26 -24.14
C LEU A 483 3.30 0.15 -23.58
N ALA A 484 3.17 1.16 -24.43
CA ALA A 484 3.06 2.54 -23.99
C ALA A 484 2.03 3.32 -24.79
N THR A 485 1.43 4.30 -24.13
CA THR A 485 0.53 5.26 -24.78
C THR A 485 1.31 6.43 -25.41
N ASP A 486 2.44 6.81 -24.81
CA ASP A 486 3.31 7.90 -25.27
C ASP A 486 4.44 7.37 -26.17
N SER A 487 4.52 7.90 -27.39
CA SER A 487 5.61 7.62 -28.34
C SER A 487 6.97 8.17 -27.91
N GLN A 488 7.03 9.02 -26.89
CA GLN A 488 8.26 9.55 -26.29
C GLN A 488 8.77 8.75 -25.09
N ASN A 489 8.17 7.57 -24.80
CA ASN A 489 8.60 6.69 -23.72
C ASN A 489 10.12 6.47 -23.73
N ARG A 490 10.79 6.86 -22.64
CA ARG A 490 12.25 6.90 -22.53
C ARG A 490 12.85 5.51 -22.50
N THR A 491 12.13 4.55 -21.94
CA THR A 491 12.52 3.15 -21.89
C THR A 491 12.55 2.54 -23.29
N ALA A 492 11.53 2.73 -24.12
CA ALA A 492 11.52 2.23 -25.50
C ALA A 492 12.62 2.88 -26.38
N ARG A 493 12.88 4.17 -26.13
CA ARG A 493 13.85 4.97 -26.88
C ARG A 493 15.22 5.02 -26.22
N PHE A 494 15.48 4.16 -25.23
CA PHE A 494 16.68 4.26 -24.40
C PHE A 494 17.96 4.27 -25.24
N TRP A 495 17.98 3.60 -26.39
CA TRP A 495 19.10 3.40 -27.31
C TRP A 495 19.48 4.63 -28.13
N GLU A 496 18.66 5.68 -28.16
CA GLU A 496 18.94 6.86 -28.97
C GLU A 496 20.24 7.56 -28.53
N GLY A 497 21.05 7.94 -29.51
CA GLY A 497 22.38 8.53 -29.25
C GLY A 497 23.45 7.55 -28.78
N LYS A 498 23.19 6.24 -28.75
CA LYS A 498 24.20 5.21 -28.41
C LYS A 498 24.07 3.93 -29.23
N SER A 499 25.12 3.10 -29.22
CA SER A 499 25.08 1.77 -29.81
C SER A 499 24.50 0.76 -28.82
N ALA A 500 23.35 0.17 -29.15
CA ALA A 500 22.72 -0.89 -28.36
C ALA A 500 22.32 -2.06 -29.27
N ARG A 501 22.51 -3.31 -28.80
CA ARG A 501 22.13 -4.53 -29.56
C ARG A 501 20.73 -5.04 -29.24
N THR A 502 20.03 -4.44 -28.29
CA THR A 502 18.66 -4.79 -27.86
C THR A 502 17.63 -4.68 -28.99
N GLU A 503 16.90 -5.76 -29.27
CA GLU A 503 15.69 -5.73 -30.09
C GLU A 503 14.57 -5.02 -29.31
N VAL A 504 13.84 -4.07 -29.92
CA VAL A 504 12.74 -3.36 -29.23
C VAL A 504 11.42 -3.54 -29.99
N LEU A 505 10.42 -4.04 -29.28
CA LEU A 505 9.01 -4.04 -29.67
C LEU A 505 8.30 -2.91 -28.93
N PHE A 506 7.95 -1.83 -29.62
CA PHE A 506 7.31 -0.65 -29.05
C PHE A 506 5.86 -0.60 -29.52
N LEU A 507 4.95 -0.98 -28.64
CA LEU A 507 3.58 -1.36 -29.01
C LEU A 507 2.56 -0.37 -28.40
N PRO A 508 1.57 0.09 -29.19
CA PRO A 508 0.62 1.12 -28.74
C PRO A 508 -0.37 0.56 -27.72
N LEU A 509 -0.31 1.11 -26.50
CA LEU A 509 -1.26 0.83 -25.42
C LEU A 509 -2.38 1.87 -25.41
N ALA A 510 -3.63 1.41 -25.29
CA ALA A 510 -4.80 2.27 -25.14
C ALA A 510 -4.63 3.24 -23.96
N HIS A 511 -5.11 4.47 -24.12
CA HIS A 511 -5.06 5.48 -23.06
C HIS A 511 -5.94 5.05 -21.86
N PRO A 512 -5.64 5.43 -20.60
CA PRO A 512 -6.56 5.25 -19.46
C PRO A 512 -8.05 5.44 -19.75
N ILE A 513 -8.41 6.48 -20.49
CA ILE A 513 -9.80 6.84 -20.80
C ILE A 513 -10.45 5.98 -21.90
N GLU A 514 -9.64 5.17 -22.58
CA GLU A 514 -10.05 4.23 -23.62
C GLU A 514 -10.18 2.80 -23.06
N ARG A 515 -10.08 2.67 -21.73
CA ARG A 515 -10.09 1.40 -21.02
C ARG A 515 -11.24 1.40 -20.02
N GLU A 516 -11.84 0.23 -19.86
CA GLU A 516 -12.87 -0.02 -18.87
C GLU A 516 -12.33 -0.98 -17.80
N GLY A 517 -12.86 -0.89 -16.58
CA GLY A 517 -12.42 -1.70 -15.45
C GLY A 517 -12.47 -0.92 -14.13
N THR A 518 -12.02 -1.53 -13.04
CA THR A 518 -12.01 -0.89 -11.73
C THR A 518 -10.66 -0.23 -11.43
N VAL A 519 -10.71 0.84 -10.64
CA VAL A 519 -9.52 1.47 -10.02
C VAL A 519 -9.76 1.65 -8.54
N THR A 520 -8.68 1.60 -7.78
CA THR A 520 -8.70 1.76 -6.33
C THR A 520 -7.89 2.98 -5.94
N ASP A 521 -8.52 3.92 -5.26
CA ASP A 521 -7.83 5.09 -4.74
C ASP A 521 -7.07 4.78 -3.44
N THR A 522 -6.32 5.76 -2.92
CA THR A 522 -5.48 5.56 -1.74
C THR A 522 -6.25 5.40 -0.43
N GLY A 523 -7.56 5.66 -0.44
CA GLY A 523 -8.46 5.36 0.66
C GLY A 523 -9.16 4.01 0.52
N ARG A 524 -8.66 3.13 -0.38
CA ARG A 524 -9.14 1.75 -0.64
C ARG A 524 -10.46 1.69 -1.42
N ARG A 525 -10.96 2.82 -1.93
CA ARG A 525 -12.23 2.84 -2.64
C ARG A 525 -12.05 2.36 -4.07
N ILE A 526 -12.73 1.26 -4.38
CA ILE A 526 -12.81 0.63 -5.69
C ILE A 526 -13.98 1.25 -6.45
N VAL A 527 -13.69 1.84 -7.61
CA VAL A 527 -14.68 2.48 -8.48
C VAL A 527 -14.54 1.93 -9.89
N PHE A 528 -15.66 1.53 -10.50
CA PHE A 528 -15.70 1.11 -11.89
C PHE A 528 -15.54 2.33 -12.81
N GLN A 529 -14.78 2.19 -13.88
CA GLN A 529 -14.56 3.21 -14.90
C GLN A 529 -15.01 2.64 -16.24
N THR A 530 -15.84 3.41 -16.94
CA THR A 530 -16.27 3.10 -18.29
C THR A 530 -15.33 3.78 -19.29
N ALA A 531 -14.97 3.09 -20.37
CA ALA A 531 -14.25 3.70 -21.47
C ALA A 531 -15.09 4.83 -22.09
N GLU A 532 -14.50 6.01 -22.24
CA GLU A 532 -15.19 7.17 -22.82
C GLU A 532 -15.20 7.17 -24.34
N ARG A 533 -14.23 6.48 -24.93
CA ARG A 533 -14.06 6.36 -26.37
C ARG A 533 -13.28 5.08 -26.70
N PRO A 534 -13.41 4.55 -27.93
CA PRO A 534 -12.60 3.40 -28.34
C PRO A 534 -11.10 3.75 -28.42
N PRO A 535 -10.22 2.73 -28.32
CA PRO A 535 -8.79 2.89 -28.54
C PRO A 535 -8.48 3.58 -29.89
N GLN A 536 -7.50 4.50 -29.88
CA GLN A 536 -7.11 5.26 -31.08
C GLN A 536 -6.09 4.50 -31.93
N GLY A 537 -6.15 4.70 -33.26
CA GLY A 537 -5.23 4.07 -34.20
C GLY A 537 -5.31 2.54 -34.10
N GLU A 538 -4.17 1.89 -33.95
CA GLU A 538 -4.05 0.46 -33.70
C GLU A 538 -3.78 0.14 -32.22
N SER A 539 -3.99 1.08 -31.30
CA SER A 539 -3.79 0.80 -29.87
C SER A 539 -4.76 -0.27 -29.35
N ARG A 540 -4.30 -1.07 -28.38
CA ARG A 540 -5.09 -2.13 -27.73
C ARG A 540 -5.02 -1.96 -26.21
N THR A 541 -6.03 -2.43 -25.50
CA THR A 541 -6.00 -2.44 -24.02
C THR A 541 -4.97 -3.43 -23.52
N ALA A 542 -4.47 -3.24 -22.29
CA ALA A 542 -3.49 -4.18 -21.73
C ALA A 542 -4.13 -5.56 -21.55
N LEU A 543 -5.44 -5.60 -21.24
CA LEU A 543 -6.19 -6.84 -21.05
C LEU A 543 -6.26 -7.66 -22.35
N THR A 544 -6.61 -7.02 -23.48
CA THR A 544 -6.64 -7.67 -24.79
C THR A 544 -5.26 -8.22 -25.17
N LEU A 545 -4.20 -7.48 -24.86
CA LEU A 545 -2.83 -7.92 -25.17
C LEU A 545 -2.38 -9.10 -24.32
N ALA A 546 -2.78 -9.16 -23.04
CA ALA A 546 -2.50 -10.32 -22.19
C ALA A 546 -3.18 -11.58 -22.75
N ASP A 547 -4.46 -11.47 -23.14
CA ASP A 547 -5.22 -12.60 -23.70
C ASP A 547 -4.65 -13.07 -25.05
N GLN A 548 -4.30 -12.14 -25.94
CA GLN A 548 -3.68 -12.48 -27.23
C GLN A 548 -2.33 -13.17 -27.07
N LEU A 549 -1.50 -12.68 -26.15
CA LEU A 549 -0.21 -13.32 -25.87
C LEU A 549 -0.40 -14.69 -25.22
N TRP A 550 -1.34 -14.83 -24.27
CA TRP A 550 -1.69 -16.12 -23.69
C TRP A 550 -2.06 -17.14 -24.77
N ASN A 551 -3.00 -16.77 -25.64
CA ASN A 551 -3.46 -17.63 -26.74
C ASN A 551 -2.35 -17.94 -27.74
N GLN A 552 -1.39 -17.03 -27.97
CA GLN A 552 -0.23 -17.28 -28.81
C GLN A 552 0.73 -18.33 -28.21
N LEU A 553 0.86 -18.38 -26.87
CA LEU A 553 1.72 -19.34 -26.19
C LEU A 553 1.08 -20.73 -26.05
N GLN A 554 -0.25 -20.79 -25.94
CA GLN A 554 -1.00 -22.01 -25.65
C GLN A 554 -0.67 -23.21 -26.56
N PRO A 555 -0.58 -23.09 -27.90
CA PRO A 555 -0.27 -24.21 -28.78
C PRO A 555 1.05 -24.91 -28.46
N ALA A 556 2.07 -24.16 -28.03
CA ALA A 556 3.38 -24.71 -27.69
C ALA A 556 3.43 -25.36 -26.29
N VAL A 557 2.53 -24.96 -25.39
CA VAL A 557 2.57 -25.33 -23.97
C VAL A 557 1.57 -26.45 -23.66
N ARG A 558 0.41 -26.50 -24.33
CA ARG A 558 -0.71 -27.39 -23.98
C ARG A 558 -0.33 -28.87 -23.93
N GLU A 559 0.53 -29.32 -24.83
CA GLU A 559 0.99 -30.72 -24.93
C GLU A 559 2.39 -30.93 -24.34
N SER A 560 3.02 -29.87 -23.85
CA SER A 560 4.36 -29.94 -23.26
C SER A 560 4.34 -30.71 -21.94
N LEU A 561 5.25 -31.67 -21.80
CA LEU A 561 5.53 -32.39 -20.55
C LEU A 561 6.66 -31.76 -19.75
N GLU A 562 7.26 -30.66 -20.26
CA GLU A 562 8.36 -29.98 -19.60
C GLU A 562 7.89 -29.32 -18.30
N PRO A 563 8.64 -29.44 -17.18
CA PRO A 563 8.26 -28.82 -15.91
C PRO A 563 8.01 -27.31 -15.99
N ARG A 564 8.73 -26.61 -16.88
CA ARG A 564 8.57 -25.16 -17.12
C ARG A 564 7.19 -24.75 -17.58
N ASP A 565 6.43 -25.68 -18.15
CA ASP A 565 5.12 -25.45 -18.76
C ASP A 565 3.96 -25.91 -17.86
N ALA A 566 4.25 -26.52 -16.71
CA ALA A 566 3.24 -27.07 -15.81
C ALA A 566 2.28 -26.00 -15.27
N SER A 567 2.80 -24.84 -14.84
CA SER A 567 2.01 -23.72 -14.34
C SER A 567 1.05 -23.17 -15.40
N VAL A 568 1.55 -22.92 -16.62
CA VAL A 568 0.75 -22.39 -17.73
C VAL A 568 -0.32 -23.38 -18.18
N ARG A 569 -0.01 -24.68 -18.20
CA ARG A 569 -0.94 -25.75 -18.57
C ARG A 569 -2.03 -25.99 -17.52
N ALA A 570 -1.70 -25.83 -16.23
CA ALA A 570 -2.64 -26.00 -15.13
C ALA A 570 -3.50 -24.74 -14.88
N ALA A 571 -3.08 -23.59 -15.36
CA ALA A 571 -3.75 -22.33 -15.08
C ALA A 571 -5.15 -22.25 -15.70
N ARG A 572 -6.08 -21.71 -14.92
CA ARG A 572 -7.36 -21.21 -15.40
C ARG A 572 -7.15 -19.85 -16.05
N TRP A 573 -7.47 -19.78 -17.33
CA TRP A 573 -7.55 -18.53 -18.08
C TRP A 573 -8.95 -18.42 -18.69
N PRO A 574 -9.76 -17.41 -18.34
CA PRO A 574 -11.12 -17.27 -18.87
C PRO A 574 -11.13 -17.21 -20.40
N GLN A 575 -12.08 -17.91 -21.03
CA GLN A 575 -12.41 -17.66 -22.43
C GLN A 575 -13.15 -16.31 -22.54
N ASN A 576 -12.85 -15.54 -23.59
CA ASN A 576 -13.40 -14.19 -23.78
C ASN A 576 -13.11 -13.29 -22.58
N LEU A 577 -11.83 -13.01 -22.36
CA LEU A 577 -11.37 -12.18 -21.23
C LEU A 577 -11.96 -10.77 -21.34
N THR A 578 -12.78 -10.38 -20.36
CA THR A 578 -13.38 -9.05 -20.24
C THR A 578 -13.15 -8.53 -18.82
N PRO A 579 -13.25 -7.22 -18.59
CA PRO A 579 -13.11 -6.68 -17.24
C PRO A 579 -14.11 -7.29 -16.24
N ALA A 580 -15.35 -7.56 -16.68
CA ALA A 580 -16.34 -8.23 -15.85
C ALA A 580 -15.97 -9.67 -15.46
N THR A 581 -15.36 -10.44 -16.37
CA THR A 581 -14.95 -11.83 -16.07
C THR A 581 -13.75 -11.86 -15.13
N VAL A 582 -12.80 -10.93 -15.31
CA VAL A 582 -11.65 -10.79 -14.39
C VAL A 582 -12.08 -10.28 -13.03
N LEU A 583 -12.98 -9.30 -12.96
CA LEU A 583 -13.53 -8.80 -11.69
C LEU A 583 -14.25 -9.89 -10.91
N ALA A 584 -15.00 -10.77 -11.59
CA ALA A 584 -15.62 -11.93 -10.97
C ALA A 584 -14.59 -12.92 -10.40
N GLU A 585 -13.47 -13.12 -11.09
CA GLU A 585 -12.35 -13.93 -10.58
C GLU A 585 -11.71 -13.28 -9.34
N MET A 586 -11.44 -11.97 -9.39
CA MET A 586 -10.80 -11.22 -8.31
C MET A 586 -11.66 -11.21 -7.03
N ALA A 587 -12.94 -10.86 -7.14
CA ALA A 587 -13.82 -10.70 -5.99
C ALA A 587 -14.36 -12.03 -5.43
N GLY A 588 -14.33 -13.10 -6.22
CA GLY A 588 -15.03 -14.35 -5.91
C GLY A 588 -16.55 -14.21 -5.99
N GLN A 589 -17.26 -15.30 -5.72
CA GLN A 589 -18.73 -15.34 -5.69
C GLN A 589 -19.24 -15.63 -4.28
N ASN A 590 -20.40 -15.05 -3.92
CA ASN A 590 -21.10 -15.30 -2.65
C ASN A 590 -20.28 -14.99 -1.39
N LEU A 591 -19.35 -14.03 -1.49
CA LEU A 591 -18.59 -13.52 -0.36
C LEU A 591 -19.12 -12.14 0.03
N SER A 592 -19.40 -11.94 1.31
CA SER A 592 -19.79 -10.67 1.91
C SER A 592 -18.59 -9.87 2.41
N ASP A 593 -17.54 -10.56 2.87
CA ASP A 593 -16.35 -9.97 3.49
C ASP A 593 -15.20 -11.00 3.58
N PRO A 594 -13.93 -10.55 3.73
CA PRO A 594 -12.77 -11.45 3.78
C PRO A 594 -12.71 -12.38 5.00
N LEU A 595 -13.46 -12.13 6.10
CA LEU A 595 -13.42 -13.02 7.27
C LEU A 595 -14.03 -14.39 6.97
N GLN A 596 -14.92 -14.48 6.00
CA GLN A 596 -15.43 -15.77 5.55
C GLN A 596 -14.29 -16.66 5.04
N ILE A 597 -13.31 -16.09 4.34
CA ILE A 597 -12.10 -16.82 3.92
C ILE A 597 -11.21 -17.10 5.13
N ASP A 598 -10.90 -16.07 5.92
CA ASP A 598 -9.98 -16.18 7.06
C ASP A 598 -10.44 -17.21 8.12
N ARG A 599 -11.75 -17.46 8.22
CA ARG A 599 -12.37 -18.37 9.20
C ARG A 599 -12.78 -19.72 8.60
N SER A 600 -12.68 -19.91 7.29
CA SER A 600 -13.13 -21.14 6.64
C SER A 600 -12.18 -22.31 6.90
N ASP A 601 -12.75 -23.48 7.22
CA ASP A 601 -12.02 -24.75 7.25
C ASP A 601 -11.88 -25.36 5.85
N GLN A 602 -12.58 -24.80 4.85
CA GLN A 602 -12.53 -25.23 3.45
C GLN A 602 -12.30 -24.02 2.51
N PRO A 603 -11.19 -23.28 2.68
CA PRO A 603 -10.92 -22.08 1.89
C PRO A 603 -10.83 -22.35 0.39
N GLY A 604 -10.46 -23.57 -0.01
CA GLY A 604 -10.42 -23.97 -1.43
C GLY A 604 -11.78 -23.98 -2.13
N SER A 605 -12.88 -24.03 -1.37
CA SER A 605 -14.23 -23.87 -1.93
C SER A 605 -14.60 -22.40 -2.21
N LEU A 606 -13.87 -21.46 -1.59
CA LEU A 606 -14.10 -20.01 -1.68
C LEU A 606 -13.19 -19.37 -2.72
N SER A 607 -13.27 -19.85 -3.97
CA SER A 607 -12.45 -19.36 -5.10
C SER A 607 -12.50 -17.83 -5.23
N CYS A 608 -11.37 -17.17 -4.95
CA CYS A 608 -11.26 -15.71 -4.89
C CYS A 608 -9.81 -15.31 -5.24
N GLY A 609 -9.63 -14.56 -6.33
CA GLY A 609 -8.32 -14.15 -6.83
C GLY A 609 -7.65 -13.04 -6.03
N VAL A 610 -8.44 -12.22 -5.32
CA VAL A 610 -7.97 -11.09 -4.50
C VAL A 610 -8.79 -11.09 -3.20
N PRO A 611 -8.40 -11.87 -2.16
CA PRO A 611 -9.24 -12.12 -0.98
C PRO A 611 -9.78 -10.88 -0.27
N ILE A 612 -9.04 -9.77 -0.23
CA ILE A 612 -9.52 -8.49 0.36
C ILE A 612 -10.68 -7.85 -0.41
N TYR A 613 -10.89 -8.20 -1.68
CA TYR A 613 -12.03 -7.76 -2.49
C TYR A 613 -13.29 -8.60 -2.26
N ALA A 614 -13.24 -9.63 -1.39
CA ALA A 614 -14.42 -10.35 -0.94
C ALA A 614 -15.49 -9.36 -0.41
N GLY A 615 -16.70 -9.43 -0.95
CA GLY A 615 -17.78 -8.48 -0.68
C GLY A 615 -18.02 -7.46 -1.79
N LEU A 616 -17.06 -7.25 -2.71
CA LEU A 616 -17.19 -6.32 -3.83
C LEU A 616 -18.30 -6.73 -4.81
N ARG A 617 -18.51 -8.04 -4.97
CA ARG A 617 -19.64 -8.61 -5.70
C ARG A 617 -20.61 -9.27 -4.73
N ARG A 618 -21.83 -8.76 -4.65
CA ARG A 618 -22.87 -9.26 -3.75
C ARG A 618 -24.17 -9.45 -4.53
N ASP A 619 -24.80 -10.61 -4.37
CA ASP A 619 -26.09 -10.96 -5.00
C ASP A 619 -26.11 -10.79 -6.53
N GLY A 620 -24.95 -10.94 -7.18
CA GLY A 620 -24.77 -10.76 -8.63
C GLY A 620 -24.29 -9.36 -9.02
N ASP A 621 -24.53 -8.35 -8.18
CA ASP A 621 -24.22 -6.95 -8.43
C ASP A 621 -22.73 -6.63 -8.29
N ASN A 622 -22.28 -5.64 -9.05
CA ASN A 622 -20.95 -5.04 -8.95
C ASN A 622 -21.00 -3.76 -8.12
N LEU A 623 -20.59 -3.82 -6.85
CA LEU A 623 -20.71 -2.67 -5.96
C LEU A 623 -19.76 -1.51 -6.32
N ALA A 624 -18.73 -1.74 -7.14
CA ALA A 624 -17.89 -0.65 -7.67
C ALA A 624 -18.62 0.27 -8.66
N GLU A 625 -19.78 -0.14 -9.18
CA GLU A 625 -20.59 0.70 -10.07
C GLU A 625 -21.48 1.70 -9.33
N ARG A 626 -21.58 1.61 -8.00
CA ARG A 626 -22.39 2.56 -7.22
C ARG A 626 -21.85 3.99 -7.38
N ARG A 627 -22.76 4.95 -7.63
CA ARG A 627 -22.44 6.37 -7.88
C ARG A 627 -23.19 7.32 -6.96
N SER A 628 -23.81 6.83 -5.87
CA SER A 628 -24.53 7.74 -4.97
C SER A 628 -23.55 8.73 -4.35
N THR A 629 -23.96 9.98 -4.32
CA THR A 629 -23.14 11.13 -3.88
C THR A 629 -23.61 11.62 -2.52
N GLU A 630 -24.65 10.97 -1.99
CA GLU A 630 -25.24 11.27 -0.71
C GLU A 630 -24.27 10.89 0.41
N ASP A 631 -24.02 11.84 1.30
CA ASP A 631 -23.28 11.61 2.54
C ASP A 631 -24.21 11.88 3.72
N THR A 632 -25.02 10.87 4.06
CA THR A 632 -25.95 10.93 5.20
C THR A 632 -25.25 11.14 6.54
N SER A 633 -23.95 10.82 6.62
CA SER A 633 -23.15 11.00 7.83
C SER A 633 -22.63 12.43 8.01
N GLY A 634 -22.45 13.18 6.91
CA GLY A 634 -21.74 14.46 6.90
C GLY A 634 -20.25 14.36 7.24
N LEU A 635 -19.68 13.16 7.24
CA LEU A 635 -18.28 12.87 7.61
C LEU A 635 -17.35 12.70 6.40
N GLY A 636 -17.87 12.82 5.18
CA GLY A 636 -17.13 12.61 3.94
C GLY A 636 -16.94 11.13 3.59
N LEU A 637 -17.82 10.24 4.05
CA LEU A 637 -17.69 8.79 3.84
C LEU A 637 -18.26 8.31 2.51
N PHE A 638 -19.40 8.84 2.05
CA PHE A 638 -20.03 8.45 0.77
C PHE A 638 -20.13 6.92 0.59
N ILE A 639 -20.78 6.25 1.55
CA ILE A 639 -20.77 4.77 1.69
C ILE A 639 -21.36 4.00 0.50
N ASP A 640 -22.11 4.71 -0.36
CA ASP A 640 -22.75 4.23 -1.60
C ASP A 640 -22.10 4.82 -2.87
N TYR A 641 -20.85 5.30 -2.77
CA TYR A 641 -20.00 5.63 -3.91
C TYR A 641 -18.89 4.59 -4.05
N GLY A 642 -18.93 3.75 -5.08
CA GLY A 642 -18.01 2.63 -5.25
C GLY A 642 -18.11 1.60 -4.11
N TYR A 643 -17.01 0.92 -3.80
CA TYR A 643 -16.91 -0.03 -2.70
C TYR A 643 -15.55 0.10 -2.00
N THR A 644 -15.54 0.17 -0.67
CA THR A 644 -14.28 0.34 0.09
C THR A 644 -13.88 -0.99 0.73
N TRP A 645 -12.74 -1.58 0.34
CA TRP A 645 -12.30 -2.83 0.96
C TRP A 645 -11.63 -2.57 2.32
N PRO A 646 -11.75 -3.44 3.34
CA PRO A 646 -12.51 -4.69 3.34
C PRO A 646 -13.96 -4.50 3.79
N GLY A 647 -14.91 -5.20 3.18
CA GLY A 647 -16.29 -5.28 3.70
C GLY A 647 -17.09 -3.97 3.69
N ASN A 648 -16.73 -3.00 2.84
CA ASN A 648 -17.28 -1.64 2.81
C ASN A 648 -17.00 -0.81 4.09
N VAL A 649 -15.94 -1.14 4.84
CA VAL A 649 -15.43 -0.38 5.98
C VAL A 649 -14.64 0.84 5.48
N HIS A 650 -15.08 2.04 5.81
CA HIS A 650 -14.43 3.27 5.35
C HIS A 650 -13.31 3.73 6.27
N VAL A 651 -13.49 3.57 7.58
CA VAL A 651 -12.47 3.91 8.58
C VAL A 651 -12.00 2.63 9.28
N LEU A 652 -10.75 2.21 9.03
CA LEU A 652 -10.20 1.00 9.66
C LEU A 652 -10.06 1.19 11.17
N GLY A 653 -10.31 0.12 11.92
CA GLY A 653 -10.27 0.16 13.38
C GLY A 653 -11.33 1.07 13.99
N ASN A 654 -12.43 1.35 13.27
CA ASN A 654 -13.52 2.22 13.73
C ASN A 654 -14.14 1.80 15.08
N ARG A 655 -13.99 0.55 15.52
CA ARG A 655 -14.29 0.13 16.90
C ARG A 655 -13.58 0.99 17.95
N ALA A 656 -12.39 1.51 17.66
CA ALA A 656 -11.63 2.38 18.56
C ALA A 656 -12.28 3.77 18.76
N SER A 657 -13.32 4.11 17.98
CA SER A 657 -14.16 5.29 18.19
C SER A 657 -15.15 5.16 19.36
N ALA A 658 -15.22 3.98 19.99
CA ALA A 658 -16.00 3.68 21.17
C ALA A 658 -15.11 3.20 22.34
N ASP A 659 -15.56 3.38 23.57
CA ASP A 659 -14.89 2.88 24.77
C ASP A 659 -15.02 1.34 24.93
N ARG A 660 -14.47 0.78 26.01
CA ARG A 660 -14.52 -0.67 26.28
C ARG A 660 -15.94 -1.20 26.51
N THR A 661 -16.89 -0.34 26.89
CA THR A 661 -18.31 -0.69 27.10
C THR A 661 -19.15 -0.55 25.83
N GLY A 662 -18.58 0.01 24.77
CA GLY A 662 -19.25 0.25 23.49
C GLY A 662 -19.95 1.59 23.38
N ARG A 663 -19.69 2.54 24.30
CA ARG A 663 -20.19 3.91 24.18
C ARG A 663 -19.27 4.72 23.27
N ALA A 664 -19.84 5.51 22.38
CA ALA A 664 -19.06 6.39 21.51
C ALA A 664 -18.22 7.37 22.35
N ARG A 665 -16.92 7.49 22.03
CA ARG A 665 -15.98 8.43 22.67
C ARG A 665 -15.57 9.60 21.77
N VAL A 666 -15.93 9.55 20.49
CA VAL A 666 -15.66 10.64 19.53
C VAL A 666 -16.93 11.41 19.20
N GLN A 667 -16.77 12.64 18.71
CA GLN A 667 -17.88 13.49 18.26
C GLN A 667 -17.68 13.91 16.79
N PRO A 668 -18.72 13.80 15.94
CA PRO A 668 -20.00 13.16 16.23
C PRO A 668 -19.83 11.66 16.55
N ALA A 669 -20.80 11.06 17.24
CA ALA A 669 -20.76 9.64 17.60
C ALA A 669 -20.63 8.79 16.32
N PHE A 670 -19.62 7.92 16.28
CA PHE A 670 -19.26 7.21 15.05
C PHE A 670 -19.70 5.75 15.04
N LEU A 671 -19.22 4.95 16.01
CA LEU A 671 -19.77 3.62 16.32
C LEU A 671 -20.20 3.54 17.78
N SER A 672 -21.24 2.76 18.04
CA SER A 672 -21.71 2.44 19.39
C SER A 672 -22.40 1.07 19.44
N TRP A 673 -22.42 0.47 20.62
CA TRP A 673 -23.16 -0.76 20.90
C TRP A 673 -24.56 -0.42 21.42
N ASN A 674 -25.60 -0.93 20.78
CA ASN A 674 -26.99 -0.65 21.16
C ASN A 674 -27.59 -1.64 22.17
N GLY A 675 -26.85 -2.69 22.55
CA GLY A 675 -27.34 -3.81 23.37
C GLY A 675 -27.19 -5.15 22.66
N ASP A 676 -27.35 -5.17 21.33
CA ASP A 676 -27.42 -6.37 20.51
C ASP A 676 -26.45 -6.36 19.31
N ILE A 677 -26.24 -5.21 18.69
CA ILE A 677 -25.34 -5.02 17.54
C ILE A 677 -24.59 -3.68 17.62
N TRP A 678 -23.45 -3.62 16.93
CA TRP A 678 -22.75 -2.37 16.65
C TRP A 678 -23.46 -1.58 15.56
N THR A 679 -23.76 -0.32 15.84
CA THR A 679 -24.43 0.63 14.92
C THR A 679 -23.65 1.92 14.81
N GLY A 680 -23.87 2.67 13.72
CA GLY A 680 -23.23 3.96 13.50
C GLY A 680 -23.18 4.38 12.04
N SER A 681 -22.26 5.28 11.71
CA SER A 681 -22.15 5.89 10.38
C SER A 681 -21.29 5.11 9.37
N ASP A 682 -20.67 4.01 9.80
CA ASP A 682 -19.83 3.14 8.96
C ASP A 682 -20.09 1.67 9.30
N VAL A 683 -19.66 0.76 8.42
CA VAL A 683 -19.70 -0.68 8.67
C VAL A 683 -18.72 -1.02 9.81
N PRO A 684 -19.13 -1.72 10.88
CA PRO A 684 -18.22 -2.09 11.95
C PRO A 684 -17.06 -2.96 11.46
N ASP A 685 -15.81 -2.56 11.74
CA ASP A 685 -14.58 -3.31 11.39
C ASP A 685 -14.31 -4.49 12.33
N ILE A 686 -15.38 -5.14 12.77
CA ILE A 686 -15.46 -6.17 13.80
C ILE A 686 -16.69 -7.02 13.51
N THR A 687 -16.81 -8.19 14.16
CA THR A 687 -18.05 -8.96 14.07
C THR A 687 -19.22 -8.12 14.65
N PRO A 688 -20.29 -7.81 13.88
CA PRO A 688 -21.32 -6.85 14.30
C PRO A 688 -22.07 -7.21 15.58
N THR A 689 -22.12 -8.48 15.96
CA THR A 689 -22.80 -9.01 17.17
C THR A 689 -21.84 -9.24 18.34
N ALA A 690 -20.55 -8.93 18.19
CA ALA A 690 -19.58 -9.17 19.26
C ALA A 690 -19.83 -8.23 20.44
N ARG A 691 -20.07 -8.80 21.62
CA ARG A 691 -20.40 -8.04 22.84
C ARG A 691 -19.16 -7.30 23.37
N PRO A 692 -19.22 -5.97 23.61
CA PRO A 692 -18.08 -5.19 24.09
C PRO A 692 -17.43 -5.77 25.36
N THR A 693 -18.25 -6.23 26.30
CA THR A 693 -17.85 -6.75 27.61
C THR A 693 -17.80 -8.28 27.68
N GLY A 694 -17.68 -8.97 26.53
CA GLY A 694 -17.50 -10.42 26.51
C GLY A 694 -16.14 -10.85 27.11
N PRO A 695 -15.92 -12.15 27.37
CA PRO A 695 -14.71 -12.65 28.04
C PRO A 695 -13.39 -12.24 27.37
N GLU A 696 -13.37 -12.11 26.04
CA GLU A 696 -12.19 -11.66 25.29
C GLU A 696 -12.19 -10.15 24.98
N GLY A 697 -13.32 -9.47 25.19
CA GLY A 697 -13.58 -8.10 24.73
C GLY A 697 -13.54 -7.97 23.20
N VAL A 698 -14.17 -6.93 22.66
CA VAL A 698 -14.05 -6.64 21.22
C VAL A 698 -12.84 -5.78 20.97
N ARG A 699 -11.82 -6.34 20.30
CA ARG A 699 -10.59 -5.63 19.98
C ARG A 699 -10.65 -4.98 18.59
N PRO A 700 -10.14 -3.75 18.42
CA PRO A 700 -10.36 -2.96 17.20
C PRO A 700 -9.47 -3.33 16.00
N PHE A 701 -8.32 -3.99 16.21
CA PHE A 701 -7.35 -4.24 15.13
C PHE A 701 -7.22 -5.74 14.84
N ARG A 702 -8.26 -6.32 14.24
CA ARG A 702 -8.38 -7.76 13.92
C ARG A 702 -7.27 -8.33 13.03
N GLY A 703 -6.55 -7.49 12.31
CA GLY A 703 -5.43 -7.90 11.47
C GLY A 703 -4.16 -8.20 12.27
N THR A 704 -4.00 -7.60 13.46
CA THR A 704 -2.87 -7.89 14.35
C THR A 704 -3.16 -9.13 15.19
N PRO A 705 -2.17 -10.00 15.47
CA PRO A 705 -2.37 -11.15 16.34
C PRO A 705 -2.74 -10.76 17.78
N GLU A 706 -2.34 -9.59 18.26
CA GLU A 706 -2.76 -9.07 19.57
C GLU A 706 -4.19 -8.50 19.56
N GLY A 707 -4.77 -8.23 18.39
CA GLY A 707 -6.02 -7.50 18.24
C GLY A 707 -5.95 -5.99 18.53
N VAL A 708 -4.78 -5.45 18.89
CA VAL A 708 -4.55 -4.05 19.23
C VAL A 708 -3.49 -3.43 18.32
N ALA A 709 -3.50 -2.11 18.17
CA ALA A 709 -2.49 -1.42 17.38
C ALA A 709 -1.12 -1.44 18.09
N ARG A 710 -0.05 -1.47 17.31
CA ARG A 710 1.30 -1.67 17.83
C ARG A 710 2.11 -0.38 17.89
N LEU A 711 2.34 0.15 19.09
CA LEU A 711 3.36 1.18 19.31
C LEU A 711 4.75 0.57 19.15
N PHE A 712 4.95 -0.61 19.74
CA PHE A 712 6.15 -1.44 19.63
C PHE A 712 5.84 -2.68 18.79
N ALA A 713 6.61 -2.94 17.73
CA ALA A 713 6.38 -4.09 16.86
C ALA A 713 7.07 -5.35 17.40
N ALA A 714 6.46 -5.97 18.42
CA ALA A 714 7.02 -7.17 19.02
C ALA A 714 6.87 -8.40 18.13
N ASN A 715 7.79 -9.35 18.30
CA ASN A 715 7.58 -10.71 17.81
C ASN A 715 6.49 -11.39 18.63
N PHE A 716 5.39 -11.73 17.98
CA PHE A 716 4.23 -12.37 18.60
C PHE A 716 3.43 -13.16 17.57
N ALA A 717 2.80 -14.24 18.03
CA ALA A 717 1.92 -15.05 17.20
C ALA A 717 0.69 -15.48 18.01
N SER A 718 -0.50 -15.36 17.42
CA SER A 718 -1.73 -15.82 18.04
C SER A 718 -2.10 -17.21 17.53
N GLY A 719 -2.64 -18.05 18.43
CA GLY A 719 -2.99 -19.43 18.11
C GLY A 719 -1.78 -20.29 17.74
N LEU A 720 -0.61 -20.04 18.34
CA LEU A 720 0.60 -20.84 18.12
C LEU A 720 0.42 -22.25 18.70
N ASN A 721 0.54 -23.26 17.85
CA ASN A 721 0.70 -24.64 18.26
C ASN A 721 2.20 -24.90 18.50
N LEU A 722 2.56 -25.22 19.74
CA LEU A 722 3.96 -25.41 20.14
C LEU A 722 4.59 -26.69 19.56
N ASP A 723 3.80 -27.71 19.22
CA ASP A 723 4.30 -28.95 18.64
C ASP A 723 4.68 -28.78 17.16
N THR A 724 3.93 -27.94 16.43
CA THR A 724 4.11 -27.76 14.99
C THR A 724 4.80 -26.44 14.61
N GLY A 725 4.87 -25.49 15.53
CA GLY A 725 5.33 -24.12 15.27
C GLY A 725 4.38 -23.30 14.38
N ILE A 726 3.19 -23.80 14.08
CA ILE A 726 2.20 -23.14 13.23
C ILE A 726 1.31 -22.24 14.09
N ALA A 727 1.18 -20.98 13.69
CA ALA A 727 0.29 -20.03 14.32
C ALA A 727 -0.90 -19.69 13.42
N PHE A 728 -2.00 -19.24 14.02
CA PHE A 728 -3.10 -18.69 13.25
C PHE A 728 -2.70 -17.41 12.52
N ASN A 729 -2.10 -16.47 13.25
CA ASN A 729 -1.63 -15.19 12.73
C ASN A 729 -0.29 -14.81 13.35
N ARG A 730 0.63 -14.27 12.56
CA ARG A 730 1.97 -13.86 12.99
C ARG A 730 2.15 -12.36 12.86
N ALA A 731 2.96 -11.80 13.76
CA ALA A 731 3.38 -10.42 13.70
C ALA A 731 4.26 -10.16 12.48
N THR A 732 3.89 -9.18 11.66
CA THR A 732 4.84 -8.54 10.73
C THR A 732 5.84 -7.70 11.54
N LEU A 733 7.12 -7.81 11.20
CA LEU A 733 8.23 -7.17 11.90
C LEU A 733 8.99 -6.21 10.97
N PRO A 734 9.29 -4.98 11.42
CA PRO A 734 10.13 -4.06 10.66
C PRO A 734 11.57 -4.55 10.54
N ALA A 735 12.16 -4.33 9.37
CA ALA A 735 13.56 -4.72 9.13
C ALA A 735 14.57 -3.97 10.03
N LEU A 736 14.24 -2.75 10.47
CA LEU A 736 15.16 -1.88 11.20
C LEU A 736 14.92 -1.81 12.72
N GLY A 737 13.93 -2.54 13.23
CA GLY A 737 13.65 -2.60 14.66
C GLY A 737 12.20 -2.30 15.06
N PRO A 738 11.83 -2.62 16.30
CA PRO A 738 10.45 -2.56 16.77
C PRO A 738 9.95 -1.12 17.01
N LEU A 739 10.87 -0.15 17.08
CA LEU A 739 10.60 1.29 17.23
C LEU A 739 11.29 2.10 16.12
N PRO A 740 10.68 3.23 15.67
CA PRO A 740 11.27 4.08 14.63
C PRO A 740 12.65 4.67 15.00
N ALA A 741 13.72 4.20 14.35
CA ALA A 741 15.09 4.67 14.61
C ALA A 741 15.64 5.57 13.49
N TYR A 742 16.26 6.69 13.87
CA TYR A 742 16.83 7.65 12.93
C TYR A 742 18.18 7.18 12.37
N TYR A 743 18.23 6.99 11.05
CA TYR A 743 19.43 6.74 10.27
C TYR A 743 19.46 7.64 9.03
N VAL A 744 20.65 7.89 8.50
CA VAL A 744 20.84 8.50 7.17
C VAL A 744 20.96 7.42 6.09
N PRO A 745 20.46 7.64 4.87
CA PRO A 745 20.60 6.70 3.75
C PRO A 745 22.03 6.24 3.47
N TRP A 746 22.15 5.03 2.93
CA TRP A 746 23.42 4.49 2.45
C TRP A 746 24.07 5.42 1.42
N GLY A 747 25.36 5.69 1.59
CA GLY A 747 26.11 6.62 0.73
C GLY A 747 25.89 8.10 1.05
N SER A 748 25.09 8.45 2.07
CA SER A 748 24.98 9.83 2.54
C SER A 748 26.28 10.29 3.22
N THR A 749 26.66 11.55 3.00
CA THR A 749 27.77 12.21 3.69
C THR A 749 27.32 12.94 4.96
N ARG A 750 26.02 12.93 5.27
CA ARG A 750 25.49 13.58 6.47
C ARG A 750 25.84 12.76 7.71
N PRO A 751 26.30 13.40 8.80
CA PRO A 751 26.52 12.70 10.05
C PRO A 751 25.17 12.35 10.71
N ASN A 752 25.14 11.25 11.45
CA ASN A 752 24.08 10.95 12.41
C ASN A 752 24.53 11.38 13.81
N PRO A 753 24.07 12.54 14.34
CA PRO A 753 24.53 13.01 15.65
C PRO A 753 23.98 12.21 16.83
N LEU A 754 22.98 11.34 16.62
CA LEU A 754 22.51 10.38 17.64
C LEU A 754 23.48 9.20 17.77
N HIS A 755 23.89 8.65 16.63
CA HIS A 755 24.69 7.44 16.55
C HIS A 755 25.79 7.59 15.49
N PRO A 756 26.91 8.28 15.81
CA PRO A 756 27.96 8.55 14.83
C PRO A 756 28.61 7.29 14.25
N GLU A 757 28.73 6.24 15.07
CA GLU A 757 29.33 4.95 14.68
C GLU A 757 28.38 4.06 13.87
N GLN A 758 27.07 4.31 13.94
CA GLN A 758 26.04 3.60 13.19
C GLN A 758 25.12 4.61 12.47
N ALA A 759 25.73 5.40 11.57
CA ALA A 759 25.00 6.47 10.91
C ALA A 759 23.91 5.96 9.95
N THR A 760 24.22 4.89 9.21
CA THR A 760 23.34 4.28 8.21
C THR A 760 22.56 3.09 8.80
N PRO A 761 21.46 2.64 8.15
CA PRO A 761 20.68 1.49 8.60
C PRO A 761 21.55 0.24 8.76
N PRO A 762 21.54 -0.45 9.92
CA PRO A 762 22.42 -1.60 10.17
C PRO A 762 22.16 -2.77 9.20
N VAL A 763 20.90 -2.94 8.80
CA VAL A 763 20.46 -3.91 7.78
C VAL A 763 20.45 -3.22 6.40
N PRO A 764 21.05 -3.81 5.36
CA PRO A 764 20.98 -3.26 4.00
C PRO A 764 19.54 -3.18 3.50
N SER A 765 19.22 -2.20 2.66
CA SER A 765 17.98 -2.23 1.88
C SER A 765 18.06 -3.39 0.89
N SER A 766 17.28 -4.44 1.11
CA SER A 766 17.07 -5.53 0.14
C SER A 766 16.14 -5.09 -0.98
#